data_AF-A0A833R243-F1
#
_entry.id   AF-A0A833R243-F1
#
_cell.length_a   1.000
_cell.length_b   1.000
_cell.length_c   1.000
_cell.angle_alpha   90.00
_cell.angle_beta   90.00
_cell.angle_gamma   90.00
#
_symmetry.space_group_name_H-M   'P 1'
#
loop_
_entity.id
_entity.type
_entity.pdbx_description
1 polymer ?
#
loop_
_entity_poly.entity_id
_entity_poly.type
_entity_poly.pdbx_seq_one_letter_code
_entity_poly.pdbx_strand_id
1 'polypeptide(L)'
;MEEQLIRESPTKIYLTLFYLSLLLNFFFLSQHFFFLPPSRLDSTVSELRWTRRAAEEAEAVAAISCSGHGRAYVDGVLDNGRPTCECNTCYTGADCSVLLSNCSADVNSGDPLFLEPYWMSHSSESAVVFSGWHRMSYATTDRYQSIELEKHIRYLHAAVGNAITHDKYLVFGSGSTQLLNALVYALSPENSSSAATASVVATAPYYAMYKEQTNLFNGREYEWKGVTSKWMNSNKTNFIEFVTSPNNPDSLLRDSVIAHSSVIYDHAYYWPHFTAIPAPADGDVMIFTVSKVSGHASSRFGWAFIKDENVYNKVLNYMQYNSMGVSRDTQMRILKLFKVMLENIGGDEDIFKFGFNKLRKRWQRLHALVNSSSRFSLQQLSPQYCTYFENIRDPSPAYAWLKCENEEDVDCEEVLTKGGIISRGGMIFEASTRYTRLSLLKTDDHFEMLLQKLKPLVASSKENHVKIKLSWTRDAAEEAETVAAISCSGHGRVYVDGVLDNGRPMCECHTCYTGADCSVLLSNCSADVDSGDPLFLEPYWMSHASESAVVFSGWHRMSYHATDKYFQSVELEKHIRFLHAAVGNAITHDKYLVFGSGSTQLVNALVYALSPENASSVASVVANAPYYGLYKGQTELFNGRQYEWKGVTSKWMNSNKTNFIEFVTSPNNPDCLLYDSVLDHSSVIYDHAYYWPHFTAIPAPVDGDVMIFTISKVSGHAGSRFGWAFIKDENVYKKVLQYMWFNSMGVSRDTQLRMLKIVKVMLANIGGDDDGDIFKFGFDKLRRRWQRLQALVNSSSRFSLQQLSPQYCTYFEKIRDPSPAYAWLKCENEEDVDCAEVLTKGGIISRGGMIFDASTRYTRLSLLKTDDHFEMLLQKLKPLVASSKENHVKISSF
;
A
#
# COMPACT_ATOMS: atom_id res chain seq x y z
N MET A 1 7.87 60.57 -75.79
CA MET A 1 9.09 60.46 -74.98
C MET A 1 8.81 61.09 -73.62
N GLU A 2 9.39 60.50 -72.58
CA GLU A 2 9.77 61.10 -71.29
C GLU A 2 8.74 61.79 -70.36
N GLU A 3 8.89 61.43 -69.08
CA GLU A 3 8.65 62.22 -67.87
C GLU A 3 7.28 62.89 -67.60
N GLN A 4 6.32 62.08 -67.12
CA GLN A 4 5.56 62.47 -65.91
C GLN A 4 5.49 61.32 -64.90
N LEU A 5 6.54 61.20 -64.08
CA LEU A 5 6.58 60.29 -62.92
C LEU A 5 5.73 60.89 -61.78
N ILE A 6 4.49 60.41 -61.65
CA ILE A 6 3.54 60.92 -60.65
C ILE A 6 4.01 60.58 -59.23
N ARG A 7 4.11 61.59 -58.37
CA ARG A 7 4.31 61.43 -56.92
C ARG A 7 3.07 60.78 -56.29
N GLU A 8 3.11 59.47 -56.08
CA GLU A 8 2.19 58.80 -55.15
C GLU A 8 2.54 59.21 -53.70
N SER A 9 1.53 59.57 -52.91
CA SER A 9 1.73 59.91 -51.49
C SER A 9 2.19 58.68 -50.70
N PRO A 10 3.10 58.81 -49.70
CA PRO A 10 3.43 57.71 -48.79
C PRO A 10 2.19 57.08 -48.16
N THR A 11 1.16 57.88 -47.87
CA THR A 11 -0.13 57.42 -47.34
C THR A 11 -0.82 56.41 -48.25
N LYS A 12 -0.73 56.58 -49.59
CA LYS A 12 -1.25 55.59 -50.55
C LYS A 12 -0.45 54.29 -50.49
N ILE A 13 0.88 54.38 -50.44
CA ILE A 13 1.76 53.20 -50.37
C ILE A 13 1.46 52.40 -49.10
N TYR A 14 1.32 53.05 -47.94
CA TYR A 14 0.90 52.40 -46.69
C TYR A 14 -0.51 51.81 -46.77
N LEU A 15 -1.48 52.49 -47.41
CA LEU A 15 -2.82 51.94 -47.60
C LEU A 15 -2.80 50.68 -48.48
N THR A 16 -2.06 50.72 -49.60
CA THR A 16 -1.91 49.59 -50.53
C THR A 16 -1.20 48.42 -49.87
N LEU A 17 -0.16 48.66 -49.06
CA LEU A 17 0.51 47.62 -48.26
C LEU A 17 -0.40 47.04 -47.17
N PHE A 18 -1.25 47.86 -46.53
CA PHE A 18 -2.24 47.39 -45.56
C PHE A 18 -3.34 46.55 -46.22
N TYR A 19 -3.88 46.98 -47.37
CA TYR A 19 -4.82 46.18 -48.16
C TYR A 19 -4.19 44.89 -48.70
N LEU A 20 -2.94 44.93 -49.15
CA LEU A 20 -2.18 43.71 -49.51
C LEU A 20 -2.01 42.79 -48.31
N SER A 21 -1.69 43.32 -47.12
CA SER A 21 -1.58 42.52 -45.90
C SER A 21 -2.93 41.90 -45.49
N LEU A 22 -4.03 42.64 -45.57
CA LEU A 22 -5.37 42.11 -45.32
C LEU A 22 -5.77 41.04 -46.35
N LEU A 23 -5.47 41.25 -47.64
CA LEU A 23 -5.71 40.27 -48.68
C LEU A 23 -4.84 39.02 -48.52
N LEU A 24 -3.59 39.17 -48.07
CA LEU A 24 -2.69 38.04 -47.81
C LEU A 24 -3.13 37.23 -46.59
N ASN A 25 -3.54 37.91 -45.50
CA ASN A 25 -4.11 37.24 -44.32
C ASN A 25 -5.46 36.59 -44.63
N PHE A 26 -6.33 37.24 -45.41
CA PHE A 26 -7.58 36.64 -45.88
C PHE A 26 -7.31 35.46 -46.83
N PHE A 27 -6.28 35.53 -47.68
CA PHE A 27 -5.85 34.42 -48.52
C PHE A 27 -5.37 33.24 -47.68
N PHE A 28 -4.49 33.45 -46.69
CA PHE A 28 -4.04 32.39 -45.78
C PHE A 28 -5.18 31.80 -44.94
N LEU A 29 -6.09 32.63 -44.41
CA LEU A 29 -7.32 32.17 -43.76
C LEU A 29 -8.19 31.37 -44.73
N SER A 30 -8.37 31.83 -45.97
CA SER A 30 -9.16 31.09 -46.97
C SER A 30 -8.49 29.78 -47.39
N GLN A 31 -7.16 29.69 -47.43
CA GLN A 31 -6.49 28.41 -47.65
C GLN A 31 -6.67 27.47 -46.46
N HIS A 32 -6.58 28.00 -45.23
CA HIS A 32 -6.82 27.24 -44.01
C HIS A 32 -8.27 26.71 -43.90
N PHE A 33 -9.26 27.45 -44.40
CA PHE A 33 -10.68 27.06 -44.36
C PHE A 33 -11.22 26.35 -45.62
N PHE A 34 -10.62 26.52 -46.81
CA PHE A 34 -11.16 25.99 -48.07
C PHE A 34 -10.18 25.13 -48.91
N PHE A 35 -8.86 25.20 -48.68
CA PHE A 35 -7.87 24.51 -49.54
C PHE A 35 -6.92 23.55 -48.82
N LEU A 36 -6.93 23.51 -47.49
CA LEU A 36 -6.69 22.24 -46.83
C LEU A 36 -7.83 21.28 -47.23
N PRO A 37 -7.53 20.04 -47.65
CA PRO A 37 -8.54 18.98 -47.63
C PRO A 37 -9.08 18.80 -46.21
N PRO A 38 -10.12 17.96 -46.01
CA PRO A 38 -10.26 17.26 -44.75
C PRO A 38 -9.10 16.26 -44.58
N SER A 39 -7.89 16.79 -44.36
CA SER A 39 -6.89 16.12 -43.54
C SER A 39 -7.60 15.72 -42.27
N ARG A 40 -7.61 14.42 -41.97
CA ARG A 40 -8.37 13.85 -40.85
C ARG A 40 -7.97 14.59 -39.57
N LEU A 41 -8.82 15.52 -39.12
CA LEU A 41 -8.74 16.09 -37.79
C LEU A 41 -9.12 14.93 -36.88
N ASP A 42 -8.11 14.31 -36.27
CA ASP A 42 -8.13 12.86 -36.22
C ASP A 42 -9.29 12.33 -35.37
N SER A 43 -10.19 11.57 -36.00
CA SER A 43 -11.41 11.04 -35.37
C SER A 43 -11.09 9.81 -34.50
N THR A 44 -9.91 9.85 -33.89
CA THR A 44 -9.28 8.94 -32.93
C THR A 44 -9.20 9.58 -31.55
N VAL A 45 -9.57 10.87 -31.41
CA VAL A 45 -10.08 11.43 -30.14
C VAL A 45 -11.36 10.67 -29.78
N SER A 46 -11.18 9.48 -29.23
CA SER A 46 -12.19 8.82 -28.42
C SER A 46 -12.46 9.75 -27.26
N GLU A 47 -13.65 10.36 -27.20
CA GLU A 47 -14.05 11.07 -26.00
C GLU A 47 -13.90 10.13 -24.80
N LEU A 48 -13.03 10.51 -23.86
CA LEU A 48 -12.87 9.80 -22.59
C LEU A 48 -14.25 9.63 -21.96
N ARG A 49 -14.62 8.39 -21.64
CA ARG A 49 -15.98 8.02 -21.25
C ARG A 49 -16.13 8.01 -19.74
N TRP A 50 -15.46 7.07 -19.07
CA TRP A 50 -15.59 6.85 -17.63
C TRP A 50 -14.40 7.44 -16.85
N THR A 51 -13.21 7.43 -17.43
CA THR A 51 -12.00 8.06 -16.84
C THR A 51 -12.09 9.58 -16.81
N ARG A 52 -12.84 10.19 -17.74
CA ARG A 52 -12.94 11.64 -17.94
C ARG A 52 -13.17 12.41 -16.65
N ARG A 53 -14.18 12.02 -15.86
CA ARG A 53 -14.54 12.71 -14.60
C ARG A 53 -13.39 12.68 -13.58
N ALA A 54 -12.62 11.60 -13.55
CA ALA A 54 -11.47 11.45 -12.65
C ALA A 54 -10.23 12.20 -13.16
N ALA A 55 -10.03 12.28 -14.48
CA ALA A 55 -8.96 13.08 -15.10
C ALA A 55 -9.22 14.58 -14.93
N GLU A 56 -10.46 15.04 -15.19
CA GLU A 56 -10.91 16.42 -14.95
C GLU A 56 -10.77 16.80 -13.47
N GLU A 57 -11.10 15.91 -12.52
CA GLU A 57 -10.88 16.12 -11.07
C GLU A 57 -9.38 16.26 -10.73
N ALA A 58 -8.51 15.43 -11.31
CA ALA A 58 -7.08 15.47 -11.03
C ALA A 58 -6.38 16.70 -11.64
N GLU A 59 -6.71 17.12 -12.86
CA GLU A 59 -6.17 18.38 -13.42
C GLU A 59 -6.69 19.60 -12.68
N ALA A 60 -7.99 19.66 -12.35
CA ALA A 60 -8.56 20.79 -11.62
C ALA A 60 -7.86 21.00 -10.27
N VAL A 61 -7.48 19.91 -9.58
CA VAL A 61 -6.73 19.95 -8.32
C VAL A 61 -5.26 20.29 -8.55
N ALA A 62 -4.59 19.70 -9.55
CA ALA A 62 -3.19 20.02 -9.86
C ALA A 62 -2.98 21.44 -10.38
N ALA A 63 -4.02 22.06 -10.95
CA ALA A 63 -4.03 23.46 -11.39
C ALA A 63 -4.19 24.47 -10.23
N ILE A 64 -4.50 24.03 -9.00
CA ILE A 64 -4.63 24.91 -7.84
C ILE A 64 -3.26 25.54 -7.54
N SER A 65 -3.20 26.88 -7.65
CA SER A 65 -1.93 27.59 -7.68
C SER A 65 -1.37 27.85 -6.28
N CYS A 66 -0.67 26.87 -5.73
CA CYS A 66 -0.03 26.94 -4.41
C CYS A 66 1.35 27.65 -4.43
N SER A 67 1.46 28.75 -5.18
CA SER A 67 2.62 29.66 -5.31
C SER A 67 4.01 29.08 -5.66
N GLY A 68 4.13 27.77 -5.87
CA GLY A 68 5.42 27.06 -5.92
C GLY A 68 5.94 26.62 -4.55
N HIS A 69 5.25 27.01 -3.48
CA HIS A 69 5.58 26.73 -2.07
C HIS A 69 4.60 25.75 -1.43
N GLY A 70 3.89 24.97 -2.23
CA GLY A 70 2.89 23.98 -1.81
C GLY A 70 2.30 23.24 -3.00
N ARG A 71 1.34 22.35 -2.75
CA ARG A 71 0.52 21.66 -3.77
C ARG A 71 -0.83 21.25 -3.18
N ALA A 72 -1.85 21.05 -4.02
CA ALA A 72 -3.11 20.43 -3.59
C ALA A 72 -3.15 18.95 -4.02
N TYR A 73 -3.99 18.14 -3.35
CA TYR A 73 -4.21 16.72 -3.64
C TYR A 73 -5.71 16.38 -3.64
N VAL A 74 -6.12 15.31 -4.32
CA VAL A 74 -7.54 14.93 -4.50
C VAL A 74 -8.20 14.49 -3.18
N ASP A 75 -7.40 13.96 -2.25
CA ASP A 75 -7.76 13.73 -0.84
C ASP A 75 -7.21 14.81 0.10
N GLY A 76 -6.95 16.01 -0.41
CA GLY A 76 -6.62 17.18 0.40
C GLY A 76 -7.80 17.60 1.28
N VAL A 77 -7.51 18.28 2.40
CA VAL A 77 -8.54 18.84 3.27
C VAL A 77 -9.40 19.82 2.48
N LEU A 78 -10.73 19.73 2.62
CA LEU A 78 -11.66 20.53 1.83
C LEU A 78 -12.06 21.82 2.56
N ASP A 79 -11.87 22.96 1.89
CA ASP A 79 -12.58 24.21 2.22
C ASP A 79 -13.61 24.52 1.14
N ASN A 80 -14.83 24.88 1.54
CA ASN A 80 -15.96 25.18 0.63
C ASN A 80 -16.13 24.15 -0.52
N GLY A 81 -15.82 22.88 -0.26
CA GLY A 81 -15.91 21.77 -1.23
C GLY A 81 -14.71 21.61 -2.17
N ARG A 82 -13.61 22.36 -2.00
CA ARG A 82 -12.38 22.29 -2.82
C ARG A 82 -11.16 21.94 -1.96
N PRO A 83 -10.21 21.12 -2.44
CA PRO A 83 -8.97 20.85 -1.72
C PRO A 83 -8.13 22.12 -1.50
N THR A 84 -7.67 22.32 -0.27
CA THR A 84 -6.73 23.40 0.08
C THR A 84 -5.29 23.06 -0.29
N CYS A 85 -4.44 24.08 -0.47
CA CYS A 85 -3.00 23.88 -0.65
C CYS A 85 -2.33 23.33 0.62
N GLU A 86 -1.57 22.24 0.46
CA GLU A 86 -0.64 21.72 1.47
C GLU A 86 0.75 22.34 1.26
N CYS A 87 1.08 23.30 2.14
CA CYS A 87 2.28 24.12 2.02
C CYS A 87 3.58 23.40 2.43
N ASN A 88 4.69 23.80 1.81
CA ASN A 88 6.03 23.52 2.30
C ASN A 88 6.22 24.18 3.69
N THR A 89 7.12 23.60 4.50
CA THR A 89 7.42 24.12 5.85
C THR A 89 7.70 25.62 5.81
N CYS A 90 7.13 26.34 6.78
CA CYS A 90 7.19 27.80 6.92
C CYS A 90 6.38 28.64 5.92
N TYR A 91 5.63 28.06 4.98
CA TYR A 91 4.67 28.79 4.16
C TYR A 91 3.23 28.58 4.62
N THR A 92 2.38 29.58 4.39
CA THR A 92 0.96 29.58 4.78
C THR A 92 0.13 30.51 3.87
N GLY A 93 -1.16 30.68 4.19
CA GLY A 93 -2.16 31.29 3.32
C GLY A 93 -2.78 30.27 2.36
N ALA A 94 -3.94 30.60 1.79
CA ALA A 94 -4.73 29.68 0.95
C ALA A 94 -3.97 29.19 -0.31
N ASP A 95 -2.97 29.95 -0.75
CA ASP A 95 -2.12 29.70 -1.93
C ASP A 95 -0.64 29.46 -1.55
N CYS A 96 -0.32 29.27 -0.26
CA CYS A 96 1.04 29.16 0.28
C CYS A 96 1.99 30.33 -0.04
N SER A 97 1.49 31.51 -0.41
CA SER A 97 2.33 32.68 -0.71
C SER A 97 3.00 33.32 0.51
N VAL A 98 2.47 33.09 1.72
CA VAL A 98 2.90 33.82 2.93
C VAL A 98 3.99 33.06 3.67
N LEU A 99 5.23 33.55 3.60
CA LEU A 99 6.35 33.06 4.40
C LEU A 99 6.22 33.52 5.87
N LEU A 100 6.25 32.57 6.81
CA LEU A 100 6.19 32.82 8.25
C LEU A 100 7.50 33.44 8.76
N SER A 101 7.38 34.60 9.42
CA SER A 101 8.52 35.42 9.88
C SER A 101 9.39 34.75 10.95
N ASN A 102 8.80 33.96 11.86
CA ASN A 102 9.50 33.26 12.93
C ASN A 102 9.29 31.75 12.85
N CYS A 103 9.82 31.12 11.80
CA CYS A 103 9.73 29.67 11.58
C CYS A 103 11.12 29.05 11.35
N SER A 104 11.26 27.76 11.69
CA SER A 104 12.53 27.01 11.65
C SER A 104 12.63 26.09 10.43
N ALA A 105 13.83 25.96 9.87
CA ALA A 105 14.09 25.08 8.73
C ALA A 105 14.10 23.60 9.18
N ASP A 106 13.04 22.84 8.89
CA ASP A 106 13.02 21.39 9.16
C ASP A 106 13.77 20.59 8.09
N VAL A 107 14.87 19.97 8.51
CA VAL A 107 15.66 19.00 7.75
C VAL A 107 15.91 17.71 8.55
N ASN A 108 15.06 17.38 9.53
CA ASN A 108 15.14 16.15 10.32
C ASN A 108 14.85 14.90 9.47
N SER A 109 13.74 14.93 8.73
CA SER A 109 13.21 13.75 8.02
C SER A 109 13.95 13.45 6.72
N GLY A 110 14.23 12.17 6.48
CA GLY A 110 14.86 11.66 5.25
C GLY A 110 13.88 11.56 4.09
N ASP A 111 13.07 12.60 3.89
CA ASP A 111 11.92 12.62 3.00
C ASP A 111 12.30 13.13 1.60
N PRO A 112 12.28 12.30 0.55
CA PRO A 112 12.92 12.55 -0.75
C PRO A 112 12.12 13.39 -1.76
N LEU A 113 11.52 14.48 -1.27
CA LEU A 113 10.77 15.45 -2.06
C LEU A 113 11.61 16.25 -3.07
N PHE A 114 12.95 16.14 -3.05
CA PHE A 114 13.81 16.73 -4.09
C PHE A 114 13.53 16.19 -5.51
N LEU A 115 12.96 14.97 -5.60
CA LEU A 115 12.52 14.30 -6.83
C LEU A 115 11.08 14.67 -7.26
N GLU A 116 10.31 15.40 -6.44
CA GLU A 116 8.95 15.82 -6.80
C GLU A 116 8.89 16.59 -8.15
N PRO A 117 9.82 17.52 -8.46
CA PRO A 117 9.80 18.24 -9.75
C PRO A 117 10.11 17.36 -10.97
N TYR A 118 10.78 16.22 -10.78
CA TYR A 118 11.02 15.25 -11.86
C TYR A 118 9.71 14.56 -12.28
N TRP A 119 8.86 14.19 -11.33
CA TRP A 119 7.56 13.60 -11.65
C TRP A 119 6.52 14.62 -12.12
N MET A 120 6.74 15.91 -11.83
CA MET A 120 5.97 17.01 -12.42
C MET A 120 6.35 17.27 -13.89
N SER A 121 7.61 17.06 -14.31
CA SER A 121 7.98 17.14 -15.73
C SER A 121 7.48 15.93 -16.51
N HIS A 122 7.70 14.70 -16.00
CA HIS A 122 7.25 13.45 -16.62
C HIS A 122 5.79 13.12 -16.26
N SER A 123 4.92 14.13 -16.32
CA SER A 123 3.60 14.10 -15.70
C SER A 123 2.60 13.26 -16.48
N SER A 124 2.71 13.23 -17.81
CA SER A 124 1.94 12.37 -18.71
C SER A 124 2.35 10.90 -18.62
N GLU A 125 3.66 10.61 -18.64
CA GLU A 125 4.16 9.23 -18.71
C GLU A 125 4.04 8.50 -17.36
N SER A 126 4.09 9.24 -16.25
CA SER A 126 4.05 8.68 -14.87
C SER A 126 2.67 8.63 -14.22
N ALA A 127 1.65 9.26 -14.82
CA ALA A 127 0.28 9.23 -14.30
C ALA A 127 -0.35 7.82 -14.41
N VAL A 128 -1.26 7.50 -13.48
CA VAL A 128 -2.00 6.23 -13.49
C VAL A 128 -3.47 6.47 -13.19
N VAL A 129 -4.34 5.84 -13.98
CA VAL A 129 -5.80 5.81 -13.74
C VAL A 129 -6.23 4.41 -13.32
N PHE A 130 -6.96 4.33 -12.22
CA PHE A 130 -7.49 3.07 -11.69
C PHE A 130 -8.98 2.96 -12.01
N SER A 131 -9.39 1.83 -12.61
CA SER A 131 -10.80 1.47 -12.70
C SER A 131 -11.34 1.09 -11.32
N GLY A 132 -12.65 1.28 -11.11
CA GLY A 132 -13.31 0.94 -9.85
C GLY A 132 -13.09 -0.52 -9.42
N TRP A 133 -12.87 -1.43 -10.37
CA TRP A 133 -12.66 -2.86 -10.15
C TRP A 133 -11.20 -3.32 -10.27
N HIS A 134 -10.23 -2.43 -10.47
CA HIS A 134 -8.81 -2.81 -10.63
C HIS A 134 -8.34 -3.74 -9.51
N ARG A 135 -7.92 -4.96 -9.86
CA ARG A 135 -7.42 -6.03 -8.98
C ARG A 135 -8.12 -6.11 -7.61
N MET A 136 -9.45 -6.23 -7.61
CA MET A 136 -10.23 -6.39 -6.36
C MET A 136 -9.85 -7.63 -5.54
N SER A 137 -9.40 -8.72 -6.17
CA SER A 137 -9.02 -10.00 -5.54
C SER A 137 -7.92 -9.89 -4.48
N TYR A 138 -7.93 -10.77 -3.47
CA TYR A 138 -6.77 -11.01 -2.58
C TYR A 138 -5.51 -11.48 -3.34
N ALA A 139 -5.65 -12.10 -4.52
CA ALA A 139 -4.58 -12.80 -5.20
C ALA A 139 -4.50 -12.56 -6.73
N THR A 140 -3.29 -12.71 -7.25
CA THR A 140 -2.89 -12.67 -8.68
C THR A 140 -2.19 -13.99 -9.08
N THR A 141 -1.70 -14.09 -10.31
CA THR A 141 -0.99 -15.26 -10.86
C THR A 141 0.16 -15.76 -9.97
N ASP A 142 0.93 -14.85 -9.36
CA ASP A 142 1.93 -15.17 -8.31
C ASP A 142 1.44 -14.73 -6.92
N ARG A 143 0.31 -15.27 -6.47
CA ARG A 143 -0.35 -15.01 -5.18
C ARG A 143 -0.44 -13.52 -4.81
N TYR A 144 0.58 -12.97 -4.17
CA TYR A 144 0.62 -11.61 -3.66
C TYR A 144 1.61 -10.68 -4.38
N GLN A 145 2.10 -11.05 -5.58
CA GLN A 145 3.07 -10.24 -6.34
C GLN A 145 2.62 -10.02 -7.80
N SER A 146 2.94 -8.85 -8.35
CA SER A 146 2.87 -8.57 -9.79
C SER A 146 4.16 -9.03 -10.47
N ILE A 147 4.03 -10.03 -11.36
CA ILE A 147 5.13 -10.61 -12.13
C ILE A 147 5.79 -9.54 -13.03
N GLU A 148 4.99 -8.62 -13.60
CA GLU A 148 5.54 -7.52 -14.40
C GLU A 148 6.36 -6.55 -13.54
N LEU A 149 5.93 -6.23 -12.31
CA LEU A 149 6.71 -5.39 -11.41
C LEU A 149 8.05 -6.05 -11.02
N GLU A 150 8.07 -7.37 -10.79
CA GLU A 150 9.34 -8.08 -10.56
C GLU A 150 10.27 -7.98 -11.77
N LYS A 151 9.77 -8.23 -12.99
CA LYS A 151 10.56 -8.07 -14.22
C LYS A 151 11.16 -6.66 -14.32
N HIS A 152 10.36 -5.62 -14.11
CA HIS A 152 10.82 -4.22 -14.22
C HIS A 152 11.81 -3.84 -13.12
N ILE A 153 11.70 -4.40 -11.91
CA ILE A 153 12.73 -4.29 -10.86
C ILE A 153 14.05 -4.94 -11.31
N ARG A 154 13.98 -6.15 -11.87
CA ARG A 154 15.18 -6.86 -12.37
C ARG A 154 15.83 -6.11 -13.55
N TYR A 155 15.03 -5.57 -14.47
CA TYR A 155 15.52 -4.70 -15.55
C TYR A 155 16.16 -3.42 -15.01
N LEU A 156 15.57 -2.76 -14.00
CA LEU A 156 16.12 -1.55 -13.40
C LEU A 156 17.48 -1.81 -12.75
N HIS A 157 17.64 -2.92 -12.02
CA HIS A 157 18.94 -3.30 -11.45
C HIS A 157 19.97 -3.68 -12.52
N ALA A 158 19.56 -4.34 -13.61
CA ALA A 158 20.45 -4.65 -14.72
C ALA A 158 20.91 -3.40 -15.48
N ALA A 159 20.01 -2.44 -15.73
CA ALA A 159 20.31 -1.19 -16.42
C ALA A 159 21.13 -0.20 -15.57
N VAL A 160 20.98 -0.23 -14.24
CA VAL A 160 21.78 0.60 -13.32
C VAL A 160 23.11 -0.08 -12.94
N GLY A 161 23.22 -1.40 -13.05
CA GLY A 161 24.42 -2.17 -12.72
C GLY A 161 24.76 -2.20 -11.23
N ASN A 162 23.77 -1.98 -10.34
CA ASN A 162 23.99 -1.88 -8.89
C ASN A 162 23.70 -3.17 -8.09
N ALA A 163 23.15 -4.23 -8.67
CA ALA A 163 22.90 -5.49 -7.97
C ALA A 163 22.93 -6.73 -8.88
N ILE A 164 23.46 -7.85 -8.37
CA ILE A 164 23.37 -9.18 -8.98
C ILE A 164 22.06 -9.85 -8.53
N THR A 165 21.13 -10.02 -9.47
CA THR A 165 19.75 -10.44 -9.15
C THR A 165 19.36 -11.82 -9.68
N HIS A 166 20.08 -12.35 -10.68
CA HIS A 166 19.63 -13.48 -11.50
C HIS A 166 19.55 -14.83 -10.76
N ASP A 167 20.33 -14.99 -9.69
CA ASP A 167 20.41 -16.17 -8.82
C ASP A 167 19.54 -16.05 -7.55
N LYS A 168 18.72 -14.99 -7.44
CA LYS A 168 18.01 -14.64 -6.19
C LYS A 168 16.50 -14.52 -6.40
N TYR A 169 15.75 -15.10 -5.47
CA TYR A 169 14.31 -14.92 -5.29
C TYR A 169 14.01 -13.47 -4.89
N LEU A 170 12.78 -13.00 -5.10
CA LEU A 170 12.37 -11.64 -4.75
C LEU A 170 11.06 -11.60 -3.93
N VAL A 171 11.01 -10.77 -2.89
CA VAL A 171 9.80 -10.50 -2.09
C VAL A 171 9.51 -9.00 -1.97
N PHE A 172 8.25 -8.61 -2.17
CA PHE A 172 7.75 -7.25 -1.89
C PHE A 172 7.32 -7.05 -0.43
N GLY A 173 7.53 -5.84 0.10
CA GLY A 173 7.02 -5.41 1.40
C GLY A 173 6.53 -3.96 1.43
N SER A 174 5.77 -3.62 2.48
CA SER A 174 5.15 -2.30 2.71
C SER A 174 6.20 -1.26 3.11
N GLY A 175 7.09 -0.94 2.16
CA GLY A 175 8.39 -0.34 2.41
C GLY A 175 9.40 -1.39 2.88
N SER A 176 10.71 -1.05 2.80
CA SER A 176 11.76 -1.88 3.40
C SER A 176 11.56 -2.08 4.91
N THR A 177 10.87 -1.15 5.59
CA THR A 177 10.45 -1.25 6.99
C THR A 177 9.81 -2.58 7.35
N GLN A 178 8.89 -3.11 6.52
CA GLN A 178 8.23 -4.39 6.81
C GLN A 178 9.17 -5.58 6.58
N LEU A 179 10.07 -5.47 5.60
CA LEU A 179 11.03 -6.52 5.23
C LEU A 179 12.15 -6.67 6.26
N LEU A 180 12.59 -5.60 6.93
CA LEU A 180 13.60 -5.65 8.00
C LEU A 180 13.23 -6.68 9.08
N ASN A 181 12.03 -6.59 9.64
CA ASN A 181 11.57 -7.55 10.65
C ASN A 181 11.24 -8.93 10.07
N ALA A 182 10.74 -9.00 8.83
CA ALA A 182 10.49 -10.27 8.15
C ALA A 182 11.78 -11.08 7.96
N LEU A 183 12.88 -10.41 7.65
CA LEU A 183 14.20 -11.01 7.46
C LEU A 183 14.88 -11.36 8.79
N VAL A 184 14.75 -10.53 9.84
CA VAL A 184 15.19 -10.89 11.20
C VAL A 184 14.47 -12.16 11.68
N TYR A 185 13.16 -12.26 11.45
CA TYR A 185 12.40 -13.49 11.72
C TYR A 185 12.89 -14.68 10.88
N ALA A 186 13.04 -14.51 9.56
CA ALA A 186 13.39 -15.60 8.65
C ALA A 186 14.81 -16.15 8.84
N LEU A 187 15.77 -15.30 9.24
CA LEU A 187 17.15 -15.66 9.57
C LEU A 187 17.31 -16.16 11.03
N SER A 188 16.26 -16.12 11.84
CA SER A 188 16.30 -16.66 13.20
C SER A 188 16.08 -18.19 13.22
N PRO A 189 16.71 -18.91 14.18
CA PRO A 189 16.57 -20.35 14.28
C PRO A 189 15.20 -20.76 14.87
N GLU A 190 14.69 -21.90 14.41
CA GLU A 190 13.33 -22.38 14.69
C GLU A 190 13.10 -22.89 16.13
N ASN A 191 14.18 -23.24 16.84
CA ASN A 191 14.10 -23.71 18.23
C ASN A 191 14.50 -22.60 19.21
N SER A 192 13.53 -22.04 19.93
CA SER A 192 13.66 -20.90 20.85
C SER A 192 14.37 -21.20 22.19
N SER A 193 15.37 -22.10 22.18
CA SER A 193 16.27 -22.28 23.32
C SER A 193 17.19 -21.07 23.49
N SER A 194 17.54 -20.70 24.72
CA SER A 194 18.37 -19.53 25.02
C SER A 194 19.80 -19.59 24.45
N ALA A 195 20.28 -20.78 24.09
CA ALA A 195 21.55 -20.97 23.38
C ALA A 195 21.43 -20.69 21.86
N ALA A 196 20.24 -20.83 21.29
CA ALA A 196 19.99 -20.63 19.86
C ALA A 196 19.69 -19.17 19.50
N THR A 197 18.97 -18.43 20.36
CA THR A 197 18.45 -17.06 20.11
C THR A 197 19.44 -16.18 19.33
N ALA A 198 19.02 -15.71 18.15
CA ALA A 198 19.84 -14.90 17.26
C ALA A 198 20.17 -13.52 17.87
N SER A 199 21.40 -13.06 17.66
CA SER A 199 21.87 -11.76 18.13
C SER A 199 21.82 -10.74 17.01
N VAL A 200 20.85 -9.82 17.05
CA VAL A 200 20.67 -8.76 16.04
C VAL A 200 21.56 -7.58 16.40
N VAL A 201 22.37 -7.12 15.45
CA VAL A 201 23.42 -6.10 15.65
C VAL A 201 23.59 -5.20 14.43
N ALA A 202 24.21 -4.03 14.61
CA ALA A 202 24.58 -3.12 13.52
C ALA A 202 25.85 -2.33 13.86
N THR A 203 26.58 -1.87 12.84
CA THR A 203 27.81 -1.09 13.05
C THR A 203 27.51 0.42 13.16
N ALA A 204 27.76 1.03 14.32
CA ALA A 204 27.50 2.45 14.54
C ALA A 204 28.41 3.40 13.71
N PRO A 205 27.93 4.61 13.36
CA PRO A 205 26.54 5.08 13.51
C PRO A 205 25.60 4.36 12.53
N TYR A 206 24.43 3.92 13.02
CA TYR A 206 23.48 3.09 12.26
C TYR A 206 22.04 3.64 12.30
N TYR A 207 21.17 3.15 11.42
CA TYR A 207 19.77 3.56 11.36
C TYR A 207 18.96 3.06 12.58
N ALA A 208 18.58 3.99 13.46
CA ALA A 208 17.84 3.78 14.72
C ALA A 208 16.75 2.69 14.68
N MET A 209 15.96 2.65 13.59
CA MET A 209 14.87 1.71 13.39
C MET A 209 15.28 0.23 13.56
N TYR A 210 16.53 -0.16 13.26
CA TYR A 210 16.97 -1.55 13.49
C TYR A 210 16.86 -1.96 14.96
N LYS A 211 17.29 -1.07 15.86
CA LYS A 211 17.19 -1.27 17.31
C LYS A 211 15.75 -1.12 17.78
N GLU A 212 15.06 -0.06 17.38
CA GLU A 212 13.71 0.25 17.86
C GLU A 212 12.70 -0.83 17.44
N GLN A 213 12.75 -1.26 16.18
CA GLN A 213 11.88 -2.31 15.63
C GLN A 213 12.15 -3.68 16.26
N THR A 214 13.41 -4.10 16.35
CA THR A 214 13.78 -5.40 16.97
C THR A 214 13.33 -5.47 18.44
N ASN A 215 13.49 -4.36 19.19
CA ASN A 215 13.05 -4.29 20.59
C ASN A 215 11.53 -4.23 20.75
N LEU A 216 10.79 -3.68 19.78
CA LEU A 216 9.32 -3.66 19.83
C LEU A 216 8.72 -5.05 19.60
N PHE A 217 9.16 -5.75 18.56
CA PHE A 217 8.60 -7.07 18.22
C PHE A 217 9.04 -8.19 19.19
N ASN A 218 10.22 -8.07 19.81
CA ASN A 218 10.61 -8.82 21.01
C ASN A 218 10.32 -10.34 20.95
N GLY A 219 10.69 -10.96 19.83
CA GLY A 219 10.53 -12.40 19.60
C GLY A 219 11.29 -13.27 20.61
N ARG A 220 11.02 -14.58 20.62
CA ARG A 220 11.78 -15.54 21.46
C ARG A 220 13.03 -16.05 20.74
N GLU A 221 13.02 -15.92 19.41
CA GLU A 221 13.97 -16.46 18.45
C GLU A 221 15.16 -15.51 18.23
N TYR A 222 15.01 -14.22 18.54
CA TYR A 222 16.03 -13.17 18.40
C TYR A 222 16.04 -12.16 19.56
N GLU A 223 17.13 -11.40 19.68
CA GLU A 223 17.28 -10.29 20.61
C GLU A 223 18.27 -9.24 20.06
N TRP A 224 18.01 -7.94 20.30
CA TRP A 224 18.96 -6.88 19.97
C TRP A 224 20.18 -6.90 20.91
N LYS A 225 21.40 -6.97 20.36
CA LYS A 225 22.67 -7.01 21.12
C LYS A 225 23.59 -5.80 20.88
N GLY A 226 23.09 -4.75 20.23
CA GLY A 226 23.80 -3.48 20.08
C GLY A 226 24.91 -3.50 19.03
N VAL A 227 25.93 -2.66 19.24
CA VAL A 227 26.99 -2.43 18.24
C VAL A 227 27.93 -3.61 18.03
N THR A 228 28.22 -3.88 16.76
CA THR A 228 29.13 -4.95 16.27
C THR A 228 30.54 -4.89 16.88
N SER A 229 31.03 -3.70 17.25
CA SER A 229 32.36 -3.52 17.87
C SER A 229 32.54 -4.28 19.19
N LYS A 230 31.45 -4.68 19.87
CA LYS A 230 31.48 -5.54 21.05
C LYS A 230 31.63 -7.03 20.72
N TRP A 231 31.50 -7.40 19.44
CA TRP A 231 31.29 -8.77 18.98
C TRP A 231 32.30 -9.26 17.93
N MET A 232 33.18 -8.40 17.41
CA MET A 232 34.16 -8.74 16.36
C MET A 232 35.09 -9.93 16.71
N ASN A 233 35.36 -10.14 18.01
CA ASN A 233 36.17 -11.26 18.53
C ASN A 233 35.31 -12.35 19.21
N SER A 234 34.03 -12.48 18.84
CA SER A 234 33.10 -13.43 19.47
C SER A 234 33.11 -14.79 18.77
N ASN A 235 33.17 -15.87 19.55
CA ASN A 235 32.98 -17.23 19.04
C ASN A 235 31.49 -17.61 18.83
N LYS A 236 30.55 -16.67 18.95
CA LYS A 236 29.13 -16.91 18.65
C LYS A 236 28.90 -16.81 17.14
N THR A 237 28.27 -17.82 16.56
CA THR A 237 27.91 -17.87 15.13
C THR A 237 26.55 -17.23 14.81
N ASN A 238 25.59 -17.28 15.74
CA ASN A 238 24.20 -16.87 15.48
C ASN A 238 24.02 -15.34 15.59
N PHE A 239 24.66 -14.58 14.71
CA PHE A 239 24.49 -13.14 14.54
C PHE A 239 23.67 -12.83 13.28
N ILE A 240 22.81 -11.81 13.40
CA ILE A 240 22.16 -11.16 12.26
C ILE A 240 22.70 -9.72 12.22
N GLU A 241 23.53 -9.40 11.22
CA GLU A 241 24.10 -8.05 11.07
C GLU A 241 23.30 -7.22 10.05
N PHE A 242 22.82 -6.06 10.48
CA PHE A 242 22.34 -5.03 9.55
C PHE A 242 23.51 -4.18 9.04
N VAL A 243 23.76 -4.25 7.74
CA VAL A 243 24.79 -3.46 7.04
C VAL A 243 24.10 -2.47 6.10
N THR A 244 24.17 -1.18 6.42
CA THR A 244 23.61 -0.12 5.55
C THR A 244 24.71 0.40 4.64
N SER A 245 24.51 0.34 3.33
CA SER A 245 25.55 0.66 2.34
C SER A 245 24.94 1.28 1.08
N PRO A 246 25.11 2.59 0.82
CA PRO A 246 25.72 3.61 1.66
C PRO A 246 24.98 3.82 2.99
N ASN A 247 25.73 4.09 4.05
CA ASN A 247 25.24 4.14 5.41
C ASN A 247 24.42 5.39 5.74
N ASN A 248 23.53 5.27 6.73
CA ASN A 248 22.75 6.37 7.29
C ASN A 248 23.22 6.58 8.74
N PRO A 249 23.96 7.67 9.04
CA PRO A 249 23.90 8.97 8.38
C PRO A 249 25.05 9.32 7.40
N ASP A 250 26.23 8.73 7.57
CA ASP A 250 27.48 9.25 6.98
C ASP A 250 27.64 9.08 5.45
N SER A 251 26.83 8.25 4.81
CA SER A 251 26.89 7.90 3.38
C SER A 251 28.16 7.16 2.93
N LEU A 252 28.90 6.52 3.85
CA LEU A 252 30.00 5.61 3.51
C LEU A 252 29.45 4.27 3.00
N LEU A 253 30.13 3.67 2.01
CA LEU A 253 29.91 2.27 1.67
C LEU A 253 30.45 1.37 2.79
N ARG A 254 29.74 0.29 3.11
CA ARG A 254 30.06 -0.64 4.20
C ARG A 254 29.80 -2.09 3.80
N ASP A 255 30.61 -2.97 4.37
CA ASP A 255 30.47 -4.42 4.35
C ASP A 255 30.24 -4.93 5.79
N SER A 256 29.92 -6.22 5.95
CA SER A 256 29.82 -6.88 7.27
C SER A 256 31.16 -6.88 8.01
N VAL A 257 31.12 -6.69 9.33
CA VAL A 257 32.31 -6.75 10.21
C VAL A 257 32.29 -7.94 11.16
N ILE A 258 31.25 -8.78 11.12
CA ILE A 258 31.17 -10.03 11.90
C ILE A 258 31.25 -11.23 10.96
N ALA A 259 32.40 -11.90 10.99
CA ALA A 259 32.63 -13.14 10.26
C ALA A 259 31.58 -14.20 10.59
N HIS A 260 31.10 -14.89 9.56
CA HIS A 260 30.06 -15.93 9.64
C HIS A 260 28.69 -15.48 10.21
N SER A 261 28.40 -14.18 10.22
CA SER A 261 27.05 -13.67 10.49
C SER A 261 26.12 -13.83 9.28
N SER A 262 24.80 -13.88 9.54
CA SER A 262 23.79 -13.69 8.49
C SER A 262 23.60 -12.19 8.26
N VAL A 263 23.89 -11.70 7.05
CA VAL A 263 23.94 -10.25 6.78
C VAL A 263 22.68 -9.79 6.05
N ILE A 264 22.02 -8.75 6.54
CA ILE A 264 20.97 -8.03 5.83
C ILE A 264 21.56 -6.72 5.30
N TYR A 265 21.80 -6.65 3.99
CA TYR A 265 22.30 -5.44 3.34
C TYR A 265 21.16 -4.46 3.02
N ASP A 266 21.08 -3.33 3.74
CA ASP A 266 20.19 -2.22 3.41
C ASP A 266 20.85 -1.30 2.38
N HIS A 267 20.43 -1.48 1.13
CA HIS A 267 20.86 -0.73 -0.04
C HIS A 267 19.84 0.36 -0.45
N ALA A 268 19.04 0.88 0.50
CA ALA A 268 18.11 1.98 0.22
C ALA A 268 18.78 3.19 -0.46
N TYR A 269 20.08 3.43 -0.25
CA TYR A 269 20.83 4.52 -0.87
C TYR A 269 21.81 4.07 -1.96
N TYR A 270 21.85 2.79 -2.37
CA TYR A 270 22.81 2.29 -3.38
C TYR A 270 22.34 2.56 -4.81
N TRP A 271 22.18 3.85 -5.11
CA TRP A 271 21.69 4.38 -6.38
C TRP A 271 22.56 5.57 -6.80
N PRO A 272 22.74 5.82 -8.11
CA PRO A 272 23.58 6.91 -8.60
C PRO A 272 23.17 8.31 -8.09
N HIS A 273 21.95 8.51 -7.55
CA HIS A 273 21.57 9.72 -6.81
C HIS A 273 22.58 10.08 -5.71
N PHE A 274 22.97 9.10 -4.90
CA PHE A 274 23.59 9.30 -3.59
C PHE A 274 25.09 8.95 -3.56
N THR A 275 25.49 7.97 -4.36
CA THR A 275 26.84 7.39 -4.38
C THR A 275 27.31 7.10 -5.79
N ALA A 276 28.62 6.99 -5.98
CA ALA A 276 29.14 6.21 -7.10
C ALA A 276 28.74 4.73 -6.94
N ILE A 277 28.54 4.03 -8.06
CA ILE A 277 28.40 2.58 -8.10
C ILE A 277 29.77 2.02 -8.51
N PRO A 278 30.61 1.51 -7.59
CA PRO A 278 31.89 0.88 -7.94
C PRO A 278 31.72 -0.51 -8.57
N ALA A 279 30.70 -1.27 -8.14
CA ALA A 279 30.40 -2.63 -8.58
C ALA A 279 28.93 -2.99 -8.27
N PRO A 280 28.32 -3.99 -8.93
CA PRO A 280 27.03 -4.51 -8.48
C PRO A 280 27.16 -5.21 -7.12
N ALA A 281 26.21 -4.99 -6.22
CA ALA A 281 26.15 -5.69 -4.94
C ALA A 281 25.69 -7.15 -5.12
N ASP A 282 26.26 -8.07 -4.33
CA ASP A 282 26.01 -9.52 -4.42
C ASP A 282 25.83 -10.18 -3.04
N GLY A 283 25.13 -9.51 -2.13
CA GLY A 283 24.78 -10.06 -0.82
C GLY A 283 23.70 -11.15 -0.92
N ASP A 284 23.78 -12.17 -0.06
CA ASP A 284 22.78 -13.27 -0.01
C ASP A 284 21.38 -12.78 0.40
N VAL A 285 21.31 -11.65 1.13
CA VAL A 285 20.09 -10.89 1.42
C VAL A 285 20.37 -9.40 1.20
N MET A 286 19.64 -8.79 0.25
CA MET A 286 19.76 -7.36 -0.10
C MET A 286 18.37 -6.71 -0.15
N ILE A 287 18.18 -5.56 0.50
CA ILE A 287 16.91 -4.82 0.50
C ILE A 287 17.01 -3.43 -0.12
N PHE A 288 15.96 -3.03 -0.82
CA PHE A 288 15.83 -1.77 -1.53
C PHE A 288 14.43 -1.16 -1.29
N THR A 289 14.25 0.13 -1.61
CA THR A 289 12.93 0.78 -1.49
C THR A 289 12.69 1.86 -2.53
N VAL A 290 11.45 1.87 -3.05
CA VAL A 290 10.95 2.89 -3.98
C VAL A 290 11.10 4.31 -3.40
N SER A 291 11.03 4.40 -2.06
CA SER A 291 11.16 5.64 -1.30
C SER A 291 12.36 6.45 -1.75
N LYS A 292 13.54 5.83 -1.88
CA LYS A 292 14.80 6.54 -2.10
C LYS A 292 15.26 6.54 -3.56
N VAL A 293 14.88 5.55 -4.37
CA VAL A 293 15.19 5.55 -5.81
C VAL A 293 14.29 6.49 -6.62
N SER A 294 13.02 6.65 -6.24
CA SER A 294 12.04 7.46 -6.99
C SER A 294 11.48 8.65 -6.22
N GLY A 295 11.66 8.71 -4.90
CA GLY A 295 11.04 9.72 -4.04
C GLY A 295 9.71 9.28 -3.40
N HIS A 296 9.12 8.16 -3.83
CA HIS A 296 7.79 7.68 -3.41
C HIS A 296 7.76 7.02 -2.02
N ALA A 297 8.09 7.79 -0.98
CA ALA A 297 8.12 7.29 0.39
C ALA A 297 6.76 6.78 0.88
N SER A 298 5.68 7.46 0.48
CA SER A 298 4.31 7.25 0.97
C SER A 298 3.56 6.07 0.35
N SER A 299 3.95 5.64 -0.86
CA SER A 299 3.39 4.46 -1.52
C SER A 299 3.72 3.15 -0.77
N ARG A 300 4.62 3.22 0.22
CA ARG A 300 5.07 2.11 1.06
C ARG A 300 5.47 0.89 0.23
N PHE A 301 6.50 1.02 -0.60
CA PHE A 301 7.04 -0.12 -1.37
C PHE A 301 8.54 -0.34 -1.15
N GLY A 302 8.93 -1.60 -0.97
CA GLY A 302 10.30 -2.06 -0.97
C GLY A 302 10.36 -3.53 -1.39
N TRP A 303 11.55 -3.99 -1.73
CA TRP A 303 11.79 -5.36 -2.16
C TRP A 303 13.08 -5.90 -1.55
N ALA A 304 13.11 -7.22 -1.34
CA ALA A 304 14.28 -7.97 -0.92
C ALA A 304 14.66 -8.95 -2.04
N PHE A 305 15.94 -9.01 -2.40
CA PHE A 305 16.54 -10.17 -3.05
C PHE A 305 17.05 -11.12 -1.98
N ILE A 306 16.74 -12.41 -2.13
CA ILE A 306 17.09 -13.47 -1.18
C ILE A 306 17.61 -14.66 -1.97
N LYS A 307 18.78 -15.19 -1.59
CA LYS A 307 19.44 -16.31 -2.27
C LYS A 307 19.03 -17.67 -1.73
N ASP A 308 18.84 -17.78 -0.41
CA ASP A 308 18.41 -19.02 0.24
C ASP A 308 16.89 -19.21 0.15
N GLU A 309 16.46 -20.35 -0.40
CA GLU A 309 15.05 -20.67 -0.62
C GLU A 309 14.25 -20.85 0.69
N ASN A 310 14.89 -21.30 1.77
CA ASN A 310 14.23 -21.46 3.07
C ASN A 310 13.98 -20.10 3.74
N VAL A 311 14.96 -19.19 3.67
CA VAL A 311 14.81 -17.79 4.09
C VAL A 311 13.72 -17.11 3.27
N TYR A 312 13.72 -17.28 1.94
CA TYR A 312 12.67 -16.78 1.05
C TYR A 312 11.28 -17.28 1.45
N ASN A 313 11.10 -18.59 1.62
CA ASN A 313 9.83 -19.18 2.03
C ASN A 313 9.38 -18.73 3.44
N LYS A 314 10.30 -18.52 4.39
CA LYS A 314 10.00 -17.93 5.71
C LYS A 314 9.53 -16.48 5.60
N VAL A 315 10.13 -15.67 4.72
CA VAL A 315 9.67 -14.29 4.45
C VAL A 315 8.30 -14.31 3.78
N LEU A 316 8.04 -15.17 2.80
CA LEU A 316 6.70 -15.32 2.20
C LEU A 316 5.64 -15.70 3.25
N ASN A 317 5.96 -16.64 4.14
CA ASN A 317 5.07 -17.04 5.23
C ASN A 317 4.79 -15.88 6.19
N TYR A 318 5.83 -15.13 6.59
CA TYR A 318 5.69 -13.89 7.38
C TYR A 318 4.78 -12.88 6.68
N MET A 319 5.00 -12.62 5.38
CA MET A 319 4.23 -11.65 4.60
C MET A 319 2.76 -12.06 4.41
N GLN A 320 2.48 -13.37 4.33
CA GLN A 320 1.12 -13.91 4.31
C GLN A 320 0.37 -13.57 5.60
N TYR A 321 0.98 -13.82 6.76
CA TYR A 321 0.34 -13.59 8.07
C TYR A 321 0.41 -12.13 8.55
N ASN A 322 1.36 -11.30 8.10
CA ASN A 322 1.46 -9.90 8.53
C ASN A 322 0.47 -8.98 7.82
N SER A 323 0.30 -9.13 6.50
CA SER A 323 -0.57 -8.24 5.70
C SER A 323 -1.25 -8.91 4.49
N MET A 324 -0.93 -10.17 4.17
CA MET A 324 -1.24 -10.81 2.88
C MET A 324 -0.60 -10.04 1.72
N GLY A 325 0.71 -9.80 1.83
CA GLY A 325 1.50 -9.03 0.87
C GLY A 325 1.22 -7.53 0.88
N VAL A 326 1.48 -6.88 -0.26
CA VAL A 326 1.42 -5.41 -0.43
C VAL A 326 0.19 -5.02 -1.29
N SER A 327 -0.32 -3.79 -1.12
CA SER A 327 -1.42 -3.25 -1.93
C SER A 327 -1.19 -3.37 -3.44
N ARG A 328 -2.23 -3.76 -4.20
CA ARG A 328 -2.21 -3.71 -5.67
C ARG A 328 -2.06 -2.30 -6.20
N ASP A 329 -2.68 -1.33 -5.54
CA ASP A 329 -2.68 0.09 -5.95
C ASP A 329 -1.24 0.64 -5.95
N THR A 330 -0.48 0.33 -4.89
CA THR A 330 0.96 0.58 -4.81
C THR A 330 1.73 -0.10 -5.96
N GLN A 331 1.52 -1.40 -6.20
CA GLN A 331 2.30 -2.16 -7.19
C GLN A 331 2.08 -1.64 -8.62
N MET A 332 0.84 -1.35 -8.99
CA MET A 332 0.49 -0.72 -10.28
C MET A 332 1.16 0.65 -10.44
N ARG A 333 1.12 1.51 -9.40
CA ARG A 333 1.81 2.82 -9.44
C ARG A 333 3.32 2.66 -9.62
N ILE A 334 3.96 1.75 -8.87
CA ILE A 334 5.41 1.55 -8.96
C ILE A 334 5.82 0.96 -10.33
N LEU A 335 4.99 0.09 -10.93
CA LEU A 335 5.25 -0.44 -12.27
C LEU A 335 5.30 0.66 -13.33
N LYS A 336 4.32 1.59 -13.34
CA LYS A 336 4.31 2.74 -14.26
C LYS A 336 5.56 3.62 -14.05
N LEU A 337 5.89 3.96 -12.81
CA LEU A 337 7.08 4.76 -12.47
C LEU A 337 8.39 4.09 -12.94
N PHE A 338 8.50 2.77 -12.83
CA PHE A 338 9.70 2.04 -13.30
C PHE A 338 9.77 1.88 -14.82
N LYS A 339 8.65 1.87 -15.54
CA LYS A 339 8.65 2.00 -17.02
C LYS A 339 9.26 3.34 -17.44
N VAL A 340 8.74 4.46 -16.92
CA VAL A 340 9.27 5.81 -17.21
C VAL A 340 10.75 5.95 -16.88
N MET A 341 11.20 5.37 -15.76
CA MET A 341 12.63 5.37 -15.41
C MET A 341 13.46 4.56 -16.42
N LEU A 342 13.02 3.35 -16.80
CA LEU A 342 13.73 2.49 -17.75
C LEU A 342 13.81 3.11 -19.15
N GLU A 343 12.72 3.75 -19.60
CA GLU A 343 12.62 4.43 -20.90
C GLU A 343 13.58 5.63 -21.02
N ASN A 344 13.98 6.24 -19.90
CA ASN A 344 14.82 7.45 -19.85
C ASN A 344 16.27 7.23 -19.41
N ILE A 345 16.68 6.01 -19.05
CA ILE A 345 18.06 5.72 -18.60
C ILE A 345 19.10 6.12 -19.67
N GLY A 346 20.13 6.85 -19.23
CA GLY A 346 21.19 7.37 -20.11
C GLY A 346 20.84 8.62 -20.92
N GLY A 347 19.57 9.05 -20.93
CA GLY A 347 19.11 10.26 -21.63
C GLY A 347 19.47 11.57 -20.91
N ASP A 348 18.92 12.69 -21.38
CA ASP A 348 18.90 13.95 -20.60
C ASP A 348 17.79 13.96 -19.54
N GLU A 349 16.74 13.17 -19.75
CA GLU A 349 15.60 12.96 -18.83
C GLU A 349 15.82 11.78 -17.86
N ASP A 350 17.05 11.27 -17.76
CA ASP A 350 17.45 10.27 -16.76
C ASP A 350 17.28 10.80 -15.32
N ILE A 351 16.45 10.09 -14.53
CA ILE A 351 16.23 10.38 -13.10
C ILE A 351 17.53 10.36 -12.29
N PHE A 352 18.49 9.51 -12.65
CA PHE A 352 19.74 9.33 -11.93
C PHE A 352 20.70 10.50 -12.16
N LYS A 353 20.84 10.95 -13.40
CA LYS A 353 21.50 12.19 -13.81
C LYS A 353 20.83 13.42 -13.20
N PHE A 354 19.49 13.49 -13.15
CA PHE A 354 18.76 14.56 -12.45
C PHE A 354 19.10 14.56 -10.94
N GLY A 355 18.95 13.42 -10.28
CA GLY A 355 19.13 13.28 -8.83
C GLY A 355 20.57 13.55 -8.38
N PHE A 356 21.54 12.97 -9.08
CA PHE A 356 22.97 13.24 -8.88
C PHE A 356 23.27 14.73 -9.01
N ASN A 357 22.87 15.38 -10.10
CA ASN A 357 23.17 16.80 -10.32
C ASN A 357 22.52 17.70 -9.27
N LYS A 358 21.30 17.39 -8.81
CA LYS A 358 20.60 18.15 -7.77
C LYS A 358 21.27 17.98 -6.40
N LEU A 359 21.59 16.75 -5.99
CA LEU A 359 22.26 16.49 -4.71
C LEU A 359 23.72 16.95 -4.69
N ARG A 360 24.47 16.82 -5.79
CA ARG A 360 25.83 17.38 -5.93
C ARG A 360 25.85 18.89 -5.73
N LYS A 361 24.94 19.63 -6.39
CA LYS A 361 24.81 21.09 -6.21
C LYS A 361 24.46 21.47 -4.77
N ARG A 362 23.57 20.71 -4.12
CA ARG A 362 23.23 20.91 -2.69
C ARG A 362 24.43 20.65 -1.78
N TRP A 363 25.13 19.53 -1.97
CA TRP A 363 26.33 19.18 -1.23
C TRP A 363 27.43 20.24 -1.37
N GLN A 364 27.76 20.64 -2.60
CA GLN A 364 28.77 21.67 -2.87
C GLN A 364 28.43 23.01 -2.19
N ARG A 365 27.17 23.47 -2.26
CA ARG A 365 26.73 24.73 -1.63
C ARG A 365 26.76 24.67 -0.10
N LEU A 366 26.37 23.54 0.50
CA LEU A 366 26.42 23.36 1.95
C LEU A 366 27.86 23.20 2.47
N HIS A 367 28.68 22.42 1.77
CA HIS A 367 30.08 22.18 2.12
C HIS A 367 30.92 23.47 2.02
N ALA A 368 30.71 24.28 0.98
CA ALA A 368 31.32 25.61 0.89
C ALA A 368 30.84 26.55 2.01
N LEU A 369 29.57 26.47 2.42
CA LEU A 369 29.04 27.28 3.52
C LEU A 369 29.61 26.85 4.88
N VAL A 370 29.66 25.55 5.18
CA VAL A 370 30.26 25.03 6.42
C VAL A 370 31.75 25.38 6.50
N ASN A 371 32.52 25.13 5.44
CA ASN A 371 33.97 25.37 5.42
C ASN A 371 34.37 26.86 5.44
N SER A 372 33.40 27.80 5.42
CA SER A 372 33.66 29.22 5.69
C SER A 372 33.71 29.57 7.19
N SER A 373 33.61 28.58 8.08
CA SER A 373 33.81 28.68 9.53
C SER A 373 34.50 27.45 10.10
N SER A 374 35.16 27.59 11.25
CA SER A 374 35.71 26.46 12.03
C SER A 374 34.69 25.83 12.98
N ARG A 375 33.49 26.40 13.12
CA ARG A 375 32.50 26.00 14.14
C ARG A 375 31.92 24.60 13.91
N PHE A 376 31.81 24.20 12.65
CA PHE A 376 31.21 22.93 12.25
C PHE A 376 32.12 22.19 11.26
N SER A 377 32.03 20.86 11.23
CA SER A 377 32.64 20.02 10.21
C SER A 377 31.63 19.05 9.60
N LEU A 378 31.98 18.45 8.47
CA LEU A 378 31.17 17.51 7.69
C LEU A 378 31.92 16.20 7.46
N GLN A 379 31.19 15.13 7.11
CA GLN A 379 31.81 13.86 6.75
C GLN A 379 32.77 14.02 5.55
N GLN A 380 33.88 13.27 5.59
CA GLN A 380 34.86 13.28 4.51
C GLN A 380 34.45 12.24 3.45
N LEU A 381 34.22 12.70 2.22
CA LEU A 381 33.84 11.88 1.08
C LEU A 381 34.71 12.26 -0.13
N SER A 382 35.36 11.28 -0.74
CA SER A 382 36.22 11.48 -1.91
C SER A 382 35.45 11.22 -3.21
N PRO A 383 35.82 11.87 -4.33
CA PRO A 383 35.37 11.46 -5.66
C PRO A 383 35.71 9.99 -5.94
N GLN A 384 34.82 9.29 -6.66
CA GLN A 384 34.96 7.86 -6.97
C GLN A 384 34.54 7.57 -8.41
N TYR A 385 35.09 6.51 -9.00
CA TYR A 385 34.63 5.99 -10.28
C TYR A 385 33.25 5.34 -10.14
N CYS A 386 32.35 5.62 -11.08
CA CYS A 386 30.97 5.16 -11.08
C CYS A 386 30.67 4.46 -12.40
N THR A 387 30.45 3.14 -12.35
CA THR A 387 30.16 2.32 -13.54
C THR A 387 28.99 2.89 -14.34
N TYR A 388 27.89 3.25 -13.66
CA TYR A 388 26.68 3.81 -14.29
C TYR A 388 26.89 5.10 -15.10
N PHE A 389 27.91 5.91 -14.77
CA PHE A 389 28.22 7.15 -15.51
C PHE A 389 29.55 7.05 -16.28
N GLU A 390 30.20 5.88 -16.25
CA GLU A 390 31.52 5.58 -16.85
C GLU A 390 32.64 6.58 -16.51
N ASN A 391 32.52 7.32 -15.39
CA ASN A 391 33.42 8.41 -15.03
C ASN A 391 33.70 8.52 -13.51
N ILE A 392 34.69 9.34 -13.16
CA ILE A 392 34.92 9.79 -11.78
C ILE A 392 33.99 10.97 -11.49
N ARG A 393 33.25 10.87 -10.38
CA ARG A 393 32.24 11.86 -9.94
C ARG A 393 32.48 12.34 -8.53
N ASP A 394 32.03 13.57 -8.26
CA ASP A 394 31.94 14.10 -6.90
C ASP A 394 30.93 13.32 -6.03
N PRO A 395 31.08 13.37 -4.70
CA PRO A 395 30.03 12.95 -3.77
C PRO A 395 28.73 13.76 -3.91
N SER A 396 27.61 13.11 -3.65
CA SER A 396 26.27 13.73 -3.62
C SER A 396 25.39 13.07 -2.53
N PRO A 397 25.86 13.05 -1.26
CA PRO A 397 25.25 12.24 -0.21
C PRO A 397 23.80 12.59 0.08
N ALA A 398 23.05 11.63 0.62
CA ALA A 398 21.66 11.84 1.04
C ALA A 398 21.53 12.79 2.24
N TYR A 399 22.58 12.85 3.07
CA TYR A 399 22.60 13.60 4.32
C TYR A 399 23.92 14.33 4.49
N ALA A 400 23.87 15.47 5.17
CA ALA A 400 25.04 16.05 5.79
C ALA A 400 25.11 15.54 7.24
N TRP A 401 26.23 14.93 7.62
CA TRP A 401 26.51 14.50 8.98
C TRP A 401 27.40 15.57 9.61
N LEU A 402 26.74 16.56 10.22
CA LEU A 402 27.37 17.75 10.78
C LEU A 402 27.90 17.43 12.17
N LYS A 403 29.11 17.90 12.48
CA LYS A 403 29.68 17.88 13.83
C LYS A 403 29.91 19.31 14.32
N CYS A 404 29.59 19.57 15.58
CA CYS A 404 29.93 20.80 16.27
C CYS A 404 31.33 20.69 16.90
N GLU A 405 32.26 21.55 16.46
CA GLU A 405 33.68 21.51 16.82
C GLU A 405 34.02 22.42 18.01
N ASN A 406 33.32 23.54 18.19
CA ASN A 406 33.51 24.43 19.33
C ASN A 406 33.27 23.70 20.67
N GLU A 407 34.09 23.96 21.68
CA GLU A 407 33.99 23.25 22.96
C GLU A 407 32.64 23.51 23.66
N GLU A 408 32.09 24.72 23.57
CA GLU A 408 30.78 25.08 24.13
C GLU A 408 29.58 24.42 23.41
N ASP A 409 29.71 24.02 22.14
CA ASP A 409 28.64 23.40 21.34
C ASP A 409 28.53 21.88 21.61
N VAL A 410 28.28 21.51 22.88
CA VAL A 410 28.27 20.12 23.37
C VAL A 410 27.09 19.30 22.81
N ASP A 411 25.94 19.93 22.60
CA ASP A 411 24.78 19.34 21.91
C ASP A 411 24.52 20.09 20.60
N CYS A 412 24.80 19.40 19.49
CA CYS A 412 24.74 20.01 18.16
C CYS A 412 23.30 20.11 17.62
N GLU A 413 22.35 19.31 18.13
CA GLU A 413 20.93 19.46 17.82
C GLU A 413 20.32 20.65 18.55
N GLU A 414 20.70 20.87 19.81
CA GLU A 414 20.27 22.06 20.57
C GLU A 414 20.83 23.35 19.96
N VAL A 415 22.11 23.35 19.54
CA VAL A 415 22.77 24.49 18.87
C VAL A 415 22.09 24.85 17.55
N LEU A 416 21.78 23.87 16.70
CA LEU A 416 21.04 24.13 15.46
C LEU A 416 19.58 24.54 15.73
N THR A 417 18.94 23.97 16.75
CA THR A 417 17.57 24.35 17.16
C THR A 417 17.53 25.82 17.61
N LYS A 418 18.52 26.28 18.38
CA LYS A 418 18.71 27.70 18.74
C LYS A 418 18.96 28.59 17.52
N GLY A 419 19.62 28.07 16.48
CA GLY A 419 19.75 28.70 15.16
C GLY A 419 18.49 28.68 14.28
N GLY A 420 17.40 28.05 14.73
CA GLY A 420 16.18 27.90 13.94
C GLY A 420 16.29 26.85 12.82
N ILE A 421 17.02 25.77 13.05
CA ILE A 421 17.14 24.60 12.18
C ILE A 421 16.73 23.37 12.99
N ILE A 422 15.75 22.59 12.51
CA ILE A 422 15.37 21.32 13.13
C ILE A 422 16.12 20.22 12.40
N SER A 423 17.11 19.63 13.07
CA SER A 423 17.96 18.54 12.57
C SER A 423 17.54 17.20 13.19
N ARG A 424 18.37 16.15 13.10
CA ARG A 424 18.19 14.88 13.84
C ARG A 424 19.48 14.50 14.58
N GLY A 425 19.50 14.66 15.90
CA GLY A 425 20.66 14.53 16.78
C GLY A 425 21.34 13.15 16.77
N GLY A 426 22.64 13.15 17.03
CA GLY A 426 23.51 11.99 16.85
C GLY A 426 23.23 10.81 17.78
N MET A 427 22.66 11.07 18.96
CA MET A 427 22.35 10.05 19.98
C MET A 427 21.43 8.95 19.45
N ILE A 428 20.50 9.26 18.54
CA ILE A 428 19.56 8.26 17.97
C ILE A 428 20.27 7.25 17.04
N PHE A 429 21.47 7.58 16.54
CA PHE A 429 22.32 6.70 15.72
C PHE A 429 23.40 5.97 16.56
N GLU A 430 23.33 6.08 17.89
CA GLU A 430 24.41 5.73 18.84
C GLU A 430 25.75 6.46 18.58
N ALA A 431 25.67 7.71 18.13
CA ALA A 431 26.80 8.65 18.08
C ALA A 431 26.76 9.69 19.21
N SER A 432 27.81 10.49 19.34
CA SER A 432 27.88 11.61 20.32
C SER A 432 26.87 12.72 20.01
N THR A 433 26.40 13.42 21.05
CA THR A 433 25.61 14.66 21.01
C THR A 433 26.24 15.75 20.14
N ARG A 434 27.57 15.74 19.95
CA ARG A 434 28.28 16.66 19.04
C ARG A 434 27.96 16.46 17.57
N TYR A 435 27.28 15.38 17.18
CA TYR A 435 26.84 15.15 15.80
C TYR A 435 25.34 15.40 15.63
N THR A 436 24.95 15.79 14.41
CA THR A 436 23.55 15.86 14.00
C THR A 436 23.40 15.67 12.48
N ARG A 437 22.31 15.03 12.05
CA ARG A 437 22.04 14.72 10.65
C ARG A 437 21.11 15.76 10.02
N LEU A 438 21.50 16.32 8.88
CA LEU A 438 20.71 17.22 8.05
C LEU A 438 20.28 16.51 6.76
N SER A 439 19.00 16.55 6.45
CA SER A 439 18.42 15.99 5.22
C SER A 439 18.70 16.89 4.02
N LEU A 440 19.42 16.36 3.02
CA LEU A 440 19.60 17.01 1.73
C LEU A 440 18.50 16.62 0.73
N LEU A 441 17.45 15.93 1.20
CA LEU A 441 16.46 15.23 0.38
C LEU A 441 15.11 15.97 0.21
N LYS A 442 14.81 17.00 1.01
CA LYS A 442 13.50 17.68 0.98
C LYS A 442 13.36 18.66 -0.21
N THR A 443 12.25 19.41 -0.32
CA THR A 443 12.05 20.39 -1.42
C THR A 443 13.11 21.49 -1.41
N ASP A 444 13.24 22.25 -2.51
CA ASP A 444 14.25 23.30 -2.61
C ASP A 444 14.04 24.44 -1.60
N ASP A 445 12.79 24.77 -1.23
CA ASP A 445 12.48 25.67 -0.09
C ASP A 445 13.19 25.23 1.20
N HIS A 446 13.14 23.94 1.54
CA HIS A 446 13.79 23.44 2.77
C HIS A 446 15.32 23.58 2.71
N PHE A 447 15.91 23.43 1.51
CA PHE A 447 17.35 23.56 1.33
C PHE A 447 17.79 25.04 1.34
N GLU A 448 17.06 25.92 0.67
CA GLU A 448 17.31 27.37 0.75
C GLU A 448 17.08 27.90 2.16
N MET A 449 16.06 27.42 2.88
CA MET A 449 15.86 27.78 4.29
C MET A 449 16.95 27.21 5.20
N LEU A 450 17.47 26.00 4.96
CA LEU A 450 18.64 25.48 5.67
C LEU A 450 19.84 26.41 5.45
N LEU A 451 20.19 26.73 4.20
CA LEU A 451 21.28 27.65 3.91
C LEU A 451 21.00 29.06 4.47
N GLN A 452 19.76 29.54 4.43
CA GLN A 452 19.37 30.85 4.95
C GLN A 452 19.48 30.91 6.48
N LYS A 453 19.18 29.83 7.22
CA LYS A 453 19.29 29.77 8.69
C LYS A 453 20.71 29.44 9.17
N LEU A 454 21.44 28.65 8.38
CA LEU A 454 22.87 28.43 8.58
C LEU A 454 23.68 29.70 8.23
N LYS A 455 23.14 30.64 7.43
CA LYS A 455 23.80 31.90 7.07
C LYS A 455 23.83 32.99 8.17
N PRO A 456 22.93 33.12 9.15
CA PRO A 456 23.23 33.82 10.40
C PRO A 456 24.43 33.24 11.16
N LEU A 457 24.87 32.03 10.81
CA LEU A 457 26.06 31.39 11.33
C LEU A 457 27.26 31.48 10.33
N VAL A 458 27.11 32.02 9.08
CA VAL A 458 28.19 32.18 8.05
C VAL A 458 28.00 33.16 6.84
N ALA A 459 26.79 33.61 6.47
CA ALA A 459 26.34 34.67 5.50
C ALA A 459 26.50 34.42 3.97
N SER A 460 25.81 35.07 2.99
CA SER A 460 24.45 35.68 2.82
C SER A 460 23.97 35.46 1.33
N SER A 461 22.67 35.48 0.94
CA SER A 461 22.19 35.32 -0.50
C SER A 461 20.65 35.30 -0.73
N LYS A 462 20.14 35.75 -1.91
CA LYS A 462 18.89 35.25 -2.60
C LYS A 462 18.77 35.67 -4.11
N GLU A 463 17.63 35.39 -4.76
CA GLU A 463 17.32 35.42 -6.23
C GLU A 463 15.84 35.83 -6.50
N ASN A 464 15.25 35.51 -7.69
CA ASN A 464 13.83 35.13 -8.00
C ASN A 464 13.58 35.17 -9.56
N HIS A 465 12.49 34.75 -10.26
CA HIS A 465 11.41 33.71 -10.22
C HIS A 465 10.50 33.90 -11.49
N VAL A 466 9.46 33.13 -11.92
CA VAL A 466 9.08 31.67 -12.03
C VAL A 466 7.63 31.60 -12.66
N LYS A 467 7.11 30.41 -13.07
CA LYS A 467 5.66 30.02 -13.34
C LYS A 467 5.10 30.09 -14.80
N ILE A 468 4.26 29.09 -15.21
CA ILE A 468 3.35 29.20 -16.40
C ILE A 468 1.96 28.45 -16.32
N LYS A 469 1.68 27.32 -17.01
CA LYS A 469 0.31 26.79 -17.32
C LYS A 469 0.02 25.27 -17.08
N LEU A 470 -0.69 24.56 -17.99
CA LEU A 470 -1.36 23.23 -17.85
C LEU A 470 -1.11 22.29 -19.06
N SER A 471 -1.17 20.95 -18.88
CA SER A 471 -0.68 19.99 -19.90
C SER A 471 -1.13 18.49 -19.91
N TRP A 472 -1.31 17.77 -18.79
CA TRP A 472 -0.66 16.43 -18.69
C TRP A 472 -1.49 15.13 -18.50
N THR A 473 -2.77 15.12 -18.08
CA THR A 473 -3.41 13.83 -17.65
C THR A 473 -3.82 12.87 -18.77
N ARG A 474 -4.02 13.38 -19.99
CA ARG A 474 -4.72 12.70 -21.10
C ARG A 474 -4.26 11.26 -21.32
N ASP A 475 -2.96 11.05 -21.48
CA ASP A 475 -2.40 9.81 -22.03
C ASP A 475 -2.63 8.61 -21.08
N ALA A 476 -2.60 8.84 -19.77
CA ALA A 476 -2.91 7.82 -18.76
C ALA A 476 -4.40 7.46 -18.70
N ALA A 477 -5.30 8.40 -19.04
CA ALA A 477 -6.73 8.13 -19.13
C ALA A 477 -7.05 7.30 -20.39
N GLU A 478 -6.41 7.61 -21.52
CA GLU A 478 -6.54 6.84 -22.77
C GLU A 478 -6.02 5.40 -22.61
N GLU A 479 -4.89 5.18 -21.91
CA GLU A 479 -4.38 3.83 -21.59
C GLU A 479 -5.41 3.01 -20.79
N ALA A 480 -5.99 3.59 -19.73
CA ALA A 480 -6.94 2.89 -18.88
C ALA A 480 -8.27 2.55 -19.58
N GLU A 481 -8.81 3.42 -20.44
CA GLU A 481 -10.00 3.08 -21.23
C GLU A 481 -9.70 2.04 -22.31
N THR A 482 -8.55 2.15 -22.98
CA THR A 482 -8.12 1.17 -23.99
C THR A 482 -8.02 -0.24 -23.40
N VAL A 483 -7.47 -0.36 -22.19
CA VAL A 483 -7.36 -1.64 -21.49
C VAL A 483 -8.71 -2.13 -20.97
N ALA A 484 -9.53 -1.26 -20.40
CA ALA A 484 -10.87 -1.62 -19.89
C ALA A 484 -11.86 -2.01 -21.00
N ALA A 485 -11.62 -1.60 -22.24
CA ALA A 485 -12.45 -1.94 -23.40
C ALA A 485 -12.15 -3.33 -24.00
N ILE A 486 -11.13 -4.05 -23.51
CA ILE A 486 -10.79 -5.39 -24.02
C ILE A 486 -11.81 -6.41 -23.51
N SER A 487 -12.55 -7.03 -24.44
CA SER A 487 -13.56 -8.04 -24.14
C SER A 487 -12.93 -9.38 -23.77
N CYS A 488 -13.16 -9.82 -22.53
CA CYS A 488 -12.85 -11.17 -22.04
C CYS A 488 -14.11 -12.03 -21.87
N SER A 489 -15.05 -11.90 -22.82
CA SER A 489 -16.25 -12.73 -23.02
C SER A 489 -17.10 -13.02 -21.76
N GLY A 490 -17.11 -12.09 -20.79
CA GLY A 490 -17.81 -12.22 -19.50
C GLY A 490 -17.11 -13.10 -18.46
N HIS A 491 -16.08 -13.84 -18.85
CA HIS A 491 -15.42 -14.87 -18.06
C HIS A 491 -13.95 -14.53 -17.70
N GLY A 492 -13.61 -13.24 -17.73
CA GLY A 492 -12.31 -12.69 -17.35
C GLY A 492 -12.31 -11.17 -17.41
N ARG A 493 -11.15 -10.55 -17.22
CA ARG A 493 -10.93 -9.10 -17.42
C ARG A 493 -9.45 -8.77 -17.66
N VAL A 494 -9.18 -7.57 -18.15
CA VAL A 494 -7.81 -7.05 -18.32
C VAL A 494 -7.53 -5.94 -17.31
N TYR A 495 -6.28 -5.83 -16.86
CA TYR A 495 -5.76 -4.72 -16.06
C TYR A 495 -4.52 -4.10 -16.72
N VAL A 496 -4.18 -2.85 -16.38
CA VAL A 496 -3.06 -2.11 -16.99
C VAL A 496 -1.68 -2.71 -16.61
N ASP A 497 -1.60 -3.40 -15.47
CA ASP A 497 -0.49 -4.28 -15.07
C ASP A 497 -0.79 -5.78 -15.32
N GLY A 498 -1.68 -6.09 -16.27
CA GLY A 498 -1.87 -7.45 -16.76
C GLY A 498 -0.61 -7.98 -17.47
N VAL A 499 -0.43 -9.30 -17.48
CA VAL A 499 0.68 -9.94 -18.21
C VAL A 499 0.57 -9.58 -19.70
N LEU A 500 1.65 -9.12 -20.30
CA LEU A 500 1.66 -8.65 -21.69
C LEU A 500 1.93 -9.79 -22.68
N ASP A 501 1.12 -9.88 -23.74
CA ASP A 501 1.45 -10.57 -24.98
C ASP A 501 1.54 -9.55 -26.12
N ASN A 502 2.59 -9.64 -26.95
CA ASN A 502 2.85 -8.71 -28.05
C ASN A 502 2.69 -7.21 -27.69
N GLY A 503 3.02 -6.83 -26.45
CA GLY A 503 2.90 -5.48 -25.92
C GLY A 503 1.52 -5.06 -25.41
N ARG A 504 0.52 -5.95 -25.39
CA ARG A 504 -0.85 -5.69 -24.89
C ARG A 504 -1.17 -6.59 -23.69
N PRO A 505 -1.83 -6.09 -22.64
CA PRO A 505 -2.20 -6.92 -21.49
C PRO A 505 -3.28 -7.95 -21.87
N MET A 506 -3.10 -9.18 -21.41
CA MET A 506 -3.99 -10.32 -21.66
C MET A 506 -5.17 -10.37 -20.68
N CYS A 507 -6.22 -11.10 -21.06
CA CYS A 507 -7.32 -11.44 -20.16
C CYS A 507 -6.88 -12.36 -19.01
N GLU A 508 -7.06 -11.91 -17.77
CA GLU A 508 -7.04 -12.74 -16.57
C GLU A 508 -8.40 -13.42 -16.41
N CYS A 509 -8.45 -14.73 -16.72
CA CYS A 509 -9.69 -15.51 -16.74
C CYS A 509 -10.18 -15.90 -15.35
N HIS A 510 -11.50 -16.06 -15.22
CA HIS A 510 -12.12 -16.72 -14.08
C HIS A 510 -11.69 -18.20 -14.04
N THR A 511 -11.69 -18.78 -12.84
CA THR A 511 -11.32 -20.19 -12.66
C THR A 511 -12.12 -21.09 -13.59
N CYS A 512 -11.44 -22.06 -14.22
CA CYS A 512 -11.96 -22.96 -15.26
C CYS A 512 -12.15 -22.39 -16.67
N TYR A 513 -11.91 -21.10 -16.91
CA TYR A 513 -11.92 -20.51 -18.26
C TYR A 513 -10.51 -20.25 -18.79
N THR A 514 -10.36 -20.30 -20.12
CA THR A 514 -9.10 -20.12 -20.83
C THR A 514 -9.33 -19.64 -22.28
N GLY A 515 -8.26 -19.49 -23.07
CA GLY A 515 -8.26 -18.82 -24.36
C GLY A 515 -7.97 -17.32 -24.23
N ALA A 516 -7.64 -16.66 -25.35
CA ALA A 516 -7.19 -15.26 -25.35
C ALA A 516 -8.26 -14.26 -24.84
N ASP A 517 -9.53 -14.63 -24.96
CA ASP A 517 -10.71 -13.87 -24.51
C ASP A 517 -11.46 -14.57 -23.36
N CYS A 518 -10.89 -15.62 -22.76
CA CYS A 518 -11.53 -16.46 -21.74
C CYS A 518 -12.83 -17.18 -22.16
N SER A 519 -13.13 -17.35 -23.45
CA SER A 519 -14.35 -18.04 -23.90
C SER A 519 -14.36 -19.57 -23.70
N VAL A 520 -13.19 -20.20 -23.47
CA VAL A 520 -13.06 -21.67 -23.48
C VAL A 520 -13.16 -22.25 -22.07
N LEU A 521 -14.27 -22.95 -21.79
CA LEU A 521 -14.47 -23.69 -20.52
C LEU A 521 -13.68 -25.02 -20.50
N LEU A 522 -12.91 -25.23 -19.44
CA LEU A 522 -12.12 -26.46 -19.21
C LEU A 522 -12.99 -27.63 -18.71
N SER A 523 -13.10 -28.68 -19.51
CA SER A 523 -14.00 -29.83 -19.29
C SER A 523 -13.83 -30.55 -17.96
N ASN A 524 -12.59 -30.74 -17.49
CA ASN A 524 -12.26 -31.48 -16.26
C ASN A 524 -11.89 -30.57 -15.07
N CYS A 525 -12.32 -29.31 -15.07
CA CYS A 525 -11.99 -28.38 -13.99
C CYS A 525 -12.89 -28.53 -12.74
N SER A 526 -12.35 -28.15 -11.57
CA SER A 526 -13.03 -28.18 -10.27
C SER A 526 -13.55 -26.80 -9.87
N ALA A 527 -14.71 -26.74 -9.23
CA ALA A 527 -15.27 -25.49 -8.70
C ALA A 527 -14.50 -25.05 -7.45
N ASP A 528 -13.65 -24.02 -7.55
CA ASP A 528 -12.98 -23.44 -6.38
C ASP A 528 -13.89 -22.45 -5.64
N VAL A 529 -14.29 -22.83 -4.43
CA VAL A 529 -15.01 -22.00 -3.46
C VAL A 529 -14.34 -22.00 -2.08
N ASP A 530 -13.03 -22.25 -2.00
CA ASP A 530 -12.26 -22.15 -0.75
C ASP A 530 -12.14 -20.68 -0.30
N SER A 531 -11.69 -19.80 -1.21
CA SER A 531 -11.29 -18.45 -0.85
C SER A 531 -12.48 -17.53 -0.59
N GLY A 532 -12.38 -16.75 0.50
CA GLY A 532 -13.37 -15.76 0.92
C GLY A 532 -13.28 -14.45 0.14
N ASP A 533 -13.11 -14.54 -1.18
CA ASP A 533 -12.79 -13.43 -2.08
C ASP A 533 -14.07 -12.79 -2.69
N PRO A 534 -14.38 -11.53 -2.36
CA PRO A 534 -15.68 -10.89 -2.63
C PRO A 534 -15.86 -10.30 -4.04
N LEU A 535 -15.53 -11.10 -5.06
CA LEU A 535 -15.68 -10.74 -6.47
C LEU A 535 -17.16 -10.61 -6.92
N PHE A 536 -18.14 -11.05 -6.13
CA PHE A 536 -19.56 -10.86 -6.43
C PHE A 536 -19.99 -9.39 -6.58
N LEU A 537 -19.24 -8.46 -5.99
CA LEU A 537 -19.43 -7.00 -6.02
C LEU A 537 -18.75 -6.29 -7.20
N GLU A 538 -17.94 -6.97 -8.01
CA GLU A 538 -17.28 -6.35 -9.17
C GLU A 538 -18.26 -5.74 -10.20
N PRO A 539 -19.38 -6.39 -10.59
CA PRO A 539 -20.33 -5.80 -11.54
C PRO A 539 -20.95 -4.47 -11.08
N TYR A 540 -21.05 -4.26 -9.75
CA TYR A 540 -21.49 -2.97 -9.19
C TYR A 540 -20.44 -1.86 -9.43
N TRP A 541 -19.15 -2.16 -9.33
CA TRP A 541 -18.10 -1.18 -9.64
C TRP A 541 -17.88 -0.96 -11.13
N MET A 542 -18.24 -1.93 -11.97
CA MET A 542 -18.27 -1.78 -13.43
C MET A 542 -19.43 -0.89 -13.90
N SER A 543 -20.59 -0.92 -13.24
CA SER A 543 -21.68 0.04 -13.53
C SER A 543 -21.35 1.45 -13.00
N HIS A 544 -20.74 1.55 -11.81
CA HIS A 544 -20.31 2.83 -11.22
C HIS A 544 -18.90 3.29 -11.66
N ALA A 545 -18.48 2.93 -12.89
CA ALA A 545 -17.12 3.12 -13.37
C ALA A 545 -16.63 4.58 -13.30
N SER A 546 -17.46 5.53 -13.77
CA SER A 546 -17.10 6.94 -13.87
C SER A 546 -17.10 7.69 -12.55
N GLU A 547 -17.79 7.15 -11.54
CA GLU A 547 -17.87 7.74 -10.21
C GLU A 547 -16.74 7.25 -9.30
N SER A 548 -16.35 5.99 -9.47
CA SER A 548 -15.38 5.27 -8.62
C SER A 548 -13.94 5.34 -9.12
N ALA A 549 -13.73 5.69 -10.39
CA ALA A 549 -12.40 5.88 -10.98
C ALA A 549 -11.59 6.97 -10.26
N VAL A 550 -10.26 6.80 -10.21
CA VAL A 550 -9.35 7.78 -9.63
C VAL A 550 -8.04 7.86 -10.41
N VAL A 551 -7.53 9.09 -10.57
CA VAL A 551 -6.26 9.39 -11.25
C VAL A 551 -5.23 9.83 -10.22
N PHE A 552 -4.04 9.25 -10.28
CA PHE A 552 -2.88 9.65 -9.50
C PHE A 552 -1.94 10.47 -10.38
N SER A 553 -1.71 11.73 -10.00
CA SER A 553 -0.56 12.49 -10.49
C SER A 553 0.74 11.77 -10.11
N GLY A 554 1.77 11.84 -10.94
CA GLY A 554 3.07 11.22 -10.66
C GLY A 554 3.61 11.54 -9.26
N TRP A 555 3.40 12.76 -8.77
CA TRP A 555 3.85 13.24 -7.45
C TRP A 555 2.80 13.13 -6.32
N HIS A 556 1.70 12.39 -6.50
CA HIS A 556 0.62 12.32 -5.50
C HIS A 556 1.16 11.88 -4.12
N ARG A 557 1.00 12.77 -3.12
CA ARG A 557 1.44 12.64 -1.72
C ARG A 557 2.77 11.92 -1.50
N MET A 558 3.86 12.26 -2.20
CA MET A 558 5.12 11.51 -2.08
C MET A 558 5.69 11.36 -0.64
N SER A 559 5.38 12.31 0.26
CA SER A 559 5.91 12.41 1.63
C SER A 559 5.49 11.27 2.58
N TYR A 560 6.36 10.92 3.52
CA TYR A 560 6.01 10.04 4.66
C TYR A 560 4.85 10.54 5.53
N HIS A 561 4.51 11.84 5.54
CA HIS A 561 3.53 12.43 6.47
C HIS A 561 2.29 13.01 5.77
N ALA A 562 1.16 13.00 6.47
CA ALA A 562 -0.06 13.73 6.11
C ALA A 562 -0.24 15.00 6.96
N THR A 563 -1.32 15.75 6.71
CA THR A 563 -1.66 17.01 7.40
C THR A 563 -1.92 16.87 8.91
N ASP A 564 -2.23 15.66 9.39
CA ASP A 564 -2.37 15.32 10.81
C ASP A 564 -1.02 15.01 11.52
N LYS A 565 0.10 15.01 10.77
CA LYS A 565 1.46 14.55 11.15
C LYS A 565 1.63 13.02 11.29
N TYR A 566 0.54 12.26 11.25
CA TYR A 566 0.53 10.81 11.31
C TYR A 566 0.47 10.21 9.89
N PHE A 567 0.14 8.91 9.82
CA PHE A 567 0.01 8.15 8.59
C PHE A 567 -1.47 7.94 8.20
N GLN A 568 -2.34 8.94 8.37
CA GLN A 568 -3.79 8.80 8.09
C GLN A 568 -4.31 9.96 7.22
N SER A 569 -5.35 9.70 6.44
CA SER A 569 -6.12 10.72 5.72
C SER A 569 -7.36 11.09 6.54
N VAL A 570 -7.41 12.35 6.99
CA VAL A 570 -8.50 12.89 7.83
C VAL A 570 -9.85 12.84 7.11
N GLU A 571 -9.87 13.11 5.80
CA GLU A 571 -11.09 12.98 5.00
C GLU A 571 -11.54 11.52 4.88
N LEU A 572 -10.63 10.55 4.78
CA LEU A 572 -11.00 9.13 4.76
C LEU A 572 -11.62 8.68 6.09
N GLU A 573 -11.05 9.08 7.23
CA GLU A 573 -11.63 8.78 8.55
C GLU A 573 -13.04 9.36 8.67
N LYS A 574 -13.21 10.63 8.32
CA LYS A 574 -14.50 11.35 8.31
C LYS A 574 -15.55 10.66 7.45
N HIS A 575 -15.19 10.22 6.23
CA HIS A 575 -16.12 9.49 5.36
C HIS A 575 -16.42 8.07 5.86
N ILE A 576 -15.48 7.39 6.54
CA ILE A 576 -15.74 6.10 7.21
C ILE A 576 -16.71 6.28 8.37
N ARG A 577 -16.55 7.32 9.19
CA ARG A 577 -17.50 7.66 10.27
C ARG A 577 -18.90 7.97 9.72
N PHE A 578 -19.00 8.71 8.60
CA PHE A 578 -20.26 8.93 7.90
C PHE A 578 -20.87 7.63 7.36
N LEU A 579 -20.07 6.70 6.83
CA LEU A 579 -20.57 5.41 6.33
C LEU A 579 -21.21 4.59 7.46
N HIS A 580 -20.56 4.50 8.62
CA HIS A 580 -21.13 3.81 9.77
C HIS A 580 -22.39 4.49 10.33
N ALA A 581 -22.44 5.83 10.30
CA ALA A 581 -23.63 6.58 10.71
C ALA A 581 -24.81 6.37 9.74
N ALA A 582 -24.56 6.35 8.43
CA ALA A 582 -25.58 6.16 7.40
C ALA A 582 -26.09 4.71 7.31
N VAL A 583 -25.23 3.72 7.60
CA VAL A 583 -25.62 2.29 7.67
C VAL A 583 -26.24 1.93 9.02
N GLY A 584 -25.98 2.71 10.08
CA GLY A 584 -26.50 2.48 11.43
C GLY A 584 -25.88 1.26 12.13
N ASN A 585 -24.71 0.78 11.68
CA ASN A 585 -24.12 -0.46 12.17
C ASN A 585 -23.07 -0.32 13.28
N ALA A 586 -22.57 0.88 13.61
CA ALA A 586 -21.58 1.04 14.69
C ALA A 586 -21.64 2.39 15.41
N ILE A 587 -21.43 2.38 16.73
CA ILE A 587 -21.25 3.58 17.56
C ILE A 587 -19.80 4.08 17.43
N THR A 588 -19.60 5.02 16.51
CA THR A 588 -18.27 5.56 16.19
C THR A 588 -17.93 6.87 16.91
N HIS A 589 -18.91 7.57 17.51
CA HIS A 589 -18.60 8.65 18.44
C HIS A 589 -17.89 8.09 19.68
N ASP A 590 -17.15 8.95 20.40
CA ASP A 590 -16.24 8.62 21.51
C ASP A 590 -14.96 7.79 21.19
N LYS A 591 -14.88 7.15 20.02
CA LYS A 591 -13.75 6.25 19.67
C LYS A 591 -12.73 6.87 18.72
N TYR A 592 -11.45 6.64 19.01
CA TYR A 592 -10.33 6.87 18.10
C TYR A 592 -10.37 5.87 16.93
N LEU A 593 -9.69 6.18 15.82
CA LEU A 593 -9.61 5.29 14.65
C LEU A 593 -8.17 5.08 14.17
N VAL A 594 -7.83 3.83 13.81
CA VAL A 594 -6.56 3.48 13.14
C VAL A 594 -6.78 2.66 11.87
N PHE A 595 -6.10 3.02 10.79
CA PHE A 595 -6.01 2.26 9.53
C PHE A 595 -4.92 1.17 9.57
N GLY A 596 -5.18 0.04 8.91
CA GLY A 596 -4.19 -1.01 8.65
C GLY A 596 -4.28 -1.59 7.23
N SER A 597 -3.23 -2.28 6.83
CA SER A 597 -3.04 -2.98 5.55
C SER A 597 -3.93 -4.22 5.46
N GLY A 598 -5.25 -3.98 5.47
CA GLY A 598 -6.29 -4.95 5.80
C GLY A 598 -6.44 -5.13 7.31
N SER A 599 -7.60 -5.64 7.74
CA SER A 599 -7.83 -6.03 9.14
C SER A 599 -6.76 -6.99 9.68
N THR A 600 -6.18 -7.83 8.81
CA THR A 600 -5.02 -8.70 9.06
C THR A 600 -3.91 -8.03 9.88
N GLN A 601 -3.52 -6.80 9.57
CA GLN A 601 -2.45 -6.11 10.29
C GLN A 601 -2.92 -5.58 11.66
N LEU A 602 -4.18 -5.15 11.74
CA LEU A 602 -4.80 -4.61 12.96
C LEU A 602 -5.03 -5.69 14.03
N VAL A 603 -5.38 -6.92 13.62
CA VAL A 603 -5.55 -8.08 14.51
C VAL A 603 -4.30 -8.27 15.38
N ASN A 604 -3.09 -8.33 14.77
CA ASN A 604 -1.84 -8.47 15.51
C ASN A 604 -1.47 -7.20 16.29
N ALA A 605 -1.73 -6.01 15.73
CA ALA A 605 -1.47 -4.74 16.40
C ALA A 605 -2.29 -4.57 17.69
N LEU A 606 -3.53 -5.08 17.70
CA LEU A 606 -4.43 -5.03 18.85
C LEU A 606 -4.09 -6.10 19.89
N VAL A 607 -3.68 -7.31 19.50
CA VAL A 607 -3.11 -8.30 20.44
C VAL A 607 -1.87 -7.76 21.14
N TYR A 608 -0.98 -7.09 20.41
CA TYR A 608 0.16 -6.38 20.99
C TYR A 608 -0.29 -5.24 21.94
N ALA A 609 -1.21 -4.39 21.50
CA ALA A 609 -1.64 -3.22 22.28
C ALA A 609 -2.42 -3.55 23.57
N LEU A 610 -3.21 -4.63 23.55
CA LEU A 610 -3.98 -5.12 24.70
C LEU A 610 -3.17 -6.02 25.64
N SER A 611 -1.95 -6.40 25.23
CA SER A 611 -1.06 -7.20 26.07
C SER A 611 -0.40 -6.37 27.19
N PRO A 612 -0.10 -6.99 28.35
CA PRO A 612 0.59 -6.33 29.44
C PRO A 612 2.03 -5.94 29.08
N GLU A 613 2.48 -4.80 29.59
CA GLU A 613 3.86 -4.33 29.43
C GLU A 613 4.87 -5.13 30.28
N ASN A 614 4.40 -5.72 31.39
CA ASN A 614 5.26 -6.39 32.36
C ASN A 614 5.31 -7.90 32.12
N ALA A 615 6.51 -8.43 31.82
CA ALA A 615 6.77 -9.81 31.43
C ALA A 615 6.44 -10.88 32.50
N SER A 616 6.06 -10.47 33.72
CA SER A 616 5.54 -11.36 34.76
C SER A 616 4.10 -11.84 34.52
N SER A 617 3.39 -11.28 33.53
CA SER A 617 2.05 -11.71 33.12
C SER A 617 2.01 -11.86 31.60
N VAL A 618 1.50 -12.99 31.11
CA VAL A 618 1.35 -13.27 29.68
C VAL A 618 -0.14 -13.27 29.34
N ALA A 619 -0.56 -12.44 28.38
CA ALA A 619 -1.94 -12.42 27.90
C ALA A 619 -2.30 -13.75 27.20
N SER A 620 -3.47 -14.28 27.49
CA SER A 620 -3.97 -15.49 26.84
C SER A 620 -4.92 -15.12 25.72
N VAL A 621 -4.50 -15.37 24.48
CA VAL A 621 -5.28 -15.07 23.28
C VAL A 621 -6.17 -16.28 22.96
N VAL A 622 -7.47 -16.05 22.82
CA VAL A 622 -8.49 -17.08 22.62
C VAL A 622 -9.53 -16.64 21.57
N ALA A 623 -10.28 -17.58 21.01
CA ALA A 623 -11.42 -17.30 20.13
C ALA A 623 -12.51 -18.37 20.30
N ASN A 624 -13.78 -18.01 20.10
CA ASN A 624 -14.88 -18.97 20.19
C ASN A 624 -14.95 -19.85 18.92
N ALA A 625 -14.99 -21.18 19.06
CA ALA A 625 -14.97 -22.09 17.92
C ALA A 625 -16.38 -22.38 17.40
N PRO A 626 -16.60 -22.45 16.06
CA PRO A 626 -15.60 -22.36 15.00
C PRO A 626 -15.13 -20.92 14.71
N TYR A 627 -13.82 -20.65 14.71
CA TYR A 627 -13.23 -19.31 14.52
C TYR A 627 -12.42 -19.19 13.23
N TYR A 628 -12.16 -17.96 12.77
CA TYR A 628 -11.24 -17.74 11.65
C TYR A 628 -9.79 -18.11 12.02
N GLY A 629 -9.29 -19.23 11.49
CA GLY A 629 -7.96 -19.79 11.80
C GLY A 629 -6.75 -18.86 11.61
N LEU A 630 -6.90 -17.69 11.00
CA LEU A 630 -5.89 -16.64 11.00
C LEU A 630 -5.52 -16.21 12.43
N TYR A 631 -6.47 -16.09 13.36
CA TYR A 631 -6.20 -15.63 14.73
C TYR A 631 -5.18 -16.53 15.43
N LYS A 632 -5.35 -17.86 15.30
CA LYS A 632 -4.38 -18.86 15.76
C LYS A 632 -3.04 -18.71 15.04
N GLY A 633 -3.01 -18.89 13.72
CA GLY A 633 -1.76 -18.95 12.96
C GLY A 633 -0.94 -17.65 13.00
N GLN A 634 -1.61 -16.49 13.13
CA GLN A 634 -0.96 -15.20 13.32
C GLN A 634 -0.37 -15.08 14.74
N THR A 635 -1.14 -15.41 15.79
CA THR A 635 -0.64 -15.35 17.18
C THR A 635 0.52 -16.34 17.40
N GLU A 636 0.47 -17.52 16.79
CA GLU A 636 1.52 -18.54 16.86
C GLU A 636 2.78 -18.15 16.03
N LEU A 637 2.63 -17.40 14.93
CA LEU A 637 3.78 -16.88 14.17
C LEU A 637 4.47 -15.72 14.91
N PHE A 638 3.69 -14.73 15.35
CA PHE A 638 4.20 -13.57 16.08
C PHE A 638 4.34 -13.89 17.58
N ASN A 639 5.06 -14.96 17.91
CA ASN A 639 5.18 -15.54 19.26
C ASN A 639 5.96 -14.66 20.27
N GLY A 640 5.48 -13.44 20.50
CA GLY A 640 6.07 -12.47 21.40
C GLY A 640 6.10 -12.93 22.86
N ARG A 641 6.92 -12.26 23.68
CA ARG A 641 7.07 -12.60 25.11
C ARG A 641 5.87 -12.17 25.98
N GLN A 642 4.96 -11.35 25.44
CA GLN A 642 3.86 -10.70 26.17
C GLN A 642 2.52 -11.45 26.06
N TYR A 643 2.35 -12.31 25.07
CA TYR A 643 1.11 -13.05 24.81
C TYR A 643 1.38 -14.49 24.34
N GLU A 644 0.34 -15.32 24.39
CA GLU A 644 0.38 -16.71 23.94
C GLU A 644 -1.02 -17.18 23.51
N TRP A 645 -1.11 -17.93 22.42
CA TRP A 645 -2.36 -18.56 21.97
C TRP A 645 -2.79 -19.68 22.95
N LYS A 646 -4.05 -19.67 23.38
CA LYS A 646 -4.63 -20.67 24.32
C LYS A 646 -5.88 -21.38 23.79
N GLY A 647 -6.17 -21.25 22.49
CA GLY A 647 -7.22 -22.01 21.81
C GLY A 647 -8.64 -21.54 22.12
N VAL A 648 -9.58 -22.49 22.05
CA VAL A 648 -11.03 -22.22 22.14
C VAL A 648 -11.44 -21.55 23.46
N THR A 649 -12.18 -20.43 23.39
CA THR A 649 -12.65 -19.68 24.56
C THR A 649 -13.43 -20.54 25.56
N SER A 650 -14.30 -21.46 25.08
CA SER A 650 -15.15 -22.29 25.94
C SER A 650 -14.41 -23.15 26.97
N LYS A 651 -13.10 -23.39 26.78
CA LYS A 651 -12.24 -24.08 27.76
C LYS A 651 -11.90 -23.22 28.99
N TRP A 652 -12.20 -21.93 28.94
CA TRP A 652 -11.74 -20.91 29.90
C TRP A 652 -12.88 -20.20 30.66
N MET A 653 -14.15 -20.48 30.36
CA MET A 653 -15.31 -19.82 30.99
C MET A 653 -15.38 -19.93 32.53
N ASN A 654 -14.78 -20.98 33.11
CA ASN A 654 -14.67 -21.19 34.56
C ASN A 654 -13.28 -20.85 35.12
N SER A 655 -12.51 -19.98 34.43
CA SER A 655 -11.13 -19.65 34.80
C SER A 655 -11.03 -18.41 35.66
N ASN A 656 -10.32 -18.50 36.78
CA ASN A 656 -9.99 -17.33 37.63
C ASN A 656 -8.89 -16.43 37.02
N LYS A 657 -8.50 -16.63 35.75
CA LYS A 657 -7.53 -15.78 35.05
C LYS A 657 -8.25 -14.60 34.41
N THR A 658 -7.81 -13.37 34.70
CA THR A 658 -8.39 -12.13 34.17
C THR A 658 -7.66 -11.56 32.94
N ASN A 659 -6.45 -12.04 32.64
CA ASN A 659 -5.64 -11.54 31.50
C ASN A 659 -5.90 -12.35 30.22
N PHE A 660 -7.10 -12.21 29.65
CA PHE A 660 -7.50 -12.77 28.37
C PHE A 660 -7.67 -11.69 27.29
N ILE A 661 -7.31 -12.04 26.06
CA ILE A 661 -7.68 -11.30 24.85
C ILE A 661 -8.58 -12.22 24.03
N GLU A 662 -9.85 -11.86 23.87
CA GLU A 662 -10.83 -12.69 23.16
C GLU A 662 -11.12 -12.13 21.76
N PHE A 663 -10.96 -12.95 20.73
CA PHE A 663 -11.48 -12.63 19.40
C PHE A 663 -12.95 -13.06 19.26
N VAL A 664 -13.82 -12.09 19.00
CA VAL A 664 -15.25 -12.32 18.72
C VAL A 664 -15.53 -11.87 17.30
N THR A 665 -15.72 -12.83 16.38
CA THR A 665 -16.13 -12.53 15.00
C THR A 665 -17.65 -12.46 14.94
N SER A 666 -18.22 -11.34 14.49
CA SER A 666 -19.68 -11.14 14.50
C SER A 666 -20.13 -10.28 13.32
N PRO A 667 -20.83 -10.85 12.30
CA PRO A 667 -21.17 -12.26 12.13
C PRO A 667 -19.94 -13.14 11.95
N ASN A 668 -19.98 -14.33 12.53
CA ASN A 668 -18.85 -15.24 12.60
C ASN A 668 -18.45 -15.85 11.23
N ASN A 669 -17.19 -16.23 11.11
CA ASN A 669 -16.62 -16.98 9.98
C ASN A 669 -16.15 -18.35 10.50
N PRO A 670 -16.94 -19.43 10.26
CA PRO A 670 -17.63 -19.69 9.00
C PRO A 670 -19.16 -19.56 8.99
N ASP A 671 -19.84 -19.62 10.14
CA ASP A 671 -21.29 -19.90 10.20
C ASP A 671 -22.22 -18.69 9.94
N CYS A 672 -21.72 -17.46 10.03
CA CYS A 672 -22.48 -16.20 9.92
C CYS A 672 -23.51 -15.95 11.04
N LEU A 673 -23.36 -16.57 12.21
CA LEU A 673 -24.09 -16.23 13.43
C LEU A 673 -23.54 -14.95 14.06
N LEU A 674 -24.40 -14.16 14.72
CA LEU A 674 -23.96 -13.06 15.56
C LEU A 674 -23.48 -13.64 16.90
N TYR A 675 -22.22 -13.37 17.25
CA TYR A 675 -21.61 -13.74 18.53
C TYR A 675 -21.25 -12.50 19.34
N ASP A 676 -21.28 -12.65 20.66
CA ASP A 676 -20.77 -11.72 21.66
C ASP A 676 -19.64 -12.39 22.46
N SER A 677 -18.93 -11.64 23.31
CA SER A 677 -17.94 -12.22 24.23
C SER A 677 -18.60 -13.16 25.24
N VAL A 678 -17.89 -14.23 25.60
CA VAL A 678 -18.33 -15.22 26.60
C VAL A 678 -17.37 -15.31 27.80
N LEU A 679 -16.48 -14.33 27.95
CA LEU A 679 -15.45 -14.29 28.98
C LEU A 679 -15.53 -12.97 29.76
N ASP A 680 -16.06 -13.04 30.98
CA ASP A 680 -16.13 -11.91 31.91
C ASP A 680 -14.74 -11.28 32.10
N HIS A 681 -14.70 -9.95 32.07
CA HIS A 681 -13.48 -9.13 32.25
C HIS A 681 -12.34 -9.39 31.23
N SER A 682 -12.62 -9.98 30.06
CA SER A 682 -11.63 -10.10 28.98
C SER A 682 -11.48 -8.82 28.16
N SER A 683 -10.31 -8.64 27.54
CA SER A 683 -10.07 -7.61 26.53
C SER A 683 -10.58 -8.11 25.17
N VAL A 684 -11.79 -7.71 24.78
CA VAL A 684 -12.45 -8.22 23.58
C VAL A 684 -12.00 -7.46 22.32
N ILE A 685 -11.60 -8.19 21.28
CA ILE A 685 -11.41 -7.69 19.92
C ILE A 685 -12.58 -8.18 19.07
N TYR A 686 -13.52 -7.28 18.77
CA TYR A 686 -14.62 -7.61 17.85
C TYR A 686 -14.18 -7.48 16.39
N ASP A 687 -14.26 -8.57 15.62
CA ASP A 687 -14.05 -8.56 14.16
C ASP A 687 -15.41 -8.52 13.45
N HIS A 688 -15.77 -7.32 12.99
CA HIS A 688 -17.02 -7.02 12.31
C HIS A 688 -16.84 -6.94 10.78
N ALA A 689 -15.88 -7.70 10.22
CA ALA A 689 -15.67 -7.78 8.76
C ALA A 689 -16.95 -8.10 7.97
N TYR A 690 -17.93 -8.79 8.56
CA TYR A 690 -19.19 -9.14 7.92
C TYR A 690 -20.43 -8.41 8.50
N TYR A 691 -20.27 -7.42 9.41
CA TYR A 691 -21.42 -6.71 10.02
C TYR A 691 -21.95 -5.59 9.12
N TRP A 692 -22.42 -6.01 7.94
CA TRP A 692 -22.95 -5.15 6.87
C TRP A 692 -24.23 -5.76 6.30
N PRO A 693 -25.17 -4.93 5.80
CA PRO A 693 -26.44 -5.42 5.25
C PRO A 693 -26.31 -6.42 4.09
N HIS A 694 -25.14 -6.52 3.44
CA HIS A 694 -24.81 -7.61 2.50
C HIS A 694 -25.05 -9.00 3.10
N PHE A 695 -24.62 -9.22 4.34
CA PHE A 695 -24.43 -10.55 4.92
C PHE A 695 -25.46 -10.87 6.01
N THR A 696 -25.75 -9.89 6.86
CA THR A 696 -26.61 -10.02 8.04
C THR A 696 -27.68 -8.93 8.07
N ALA A 697 -28.75 -9.15 8.85
CA ALA A 697 -29.53 -8.03 9.35
C ALA A 697 -28.68 -7.19 10.32
N ILE A 698 -28.94 -5.87 10.37
CA ILE A 698 -28.38 -4.97 11.38
C ILE A 698 -29.48 -4.75 12.44
N PRO A 699 -29.52 -5.52 13.55
CA PRO A 699 -30.50 -5.32 14.61
C PRO A 699 -30.27 -4.01 15.38
N ALA A 700 -29.02 -3.59 15.56
CA ALA A 700 -28.61 -2.39 16.29
C ALA A 700 -27.18 -1.97 15.87
N PRO A 701 -26.72 -0.74 16.14
CA PRO A 701 -25.30 -0.41 16.04
C PRO A 701 -24.50 -1.14 17.15
N VAL A 702 -23.33 -1.68 16.80
CA VAL A 702 -22.39 -2.26 17.80
C VAL A 702 -21.58 -1.18 18.53
N ASP A 703 -21.25 -1.42 19.80
CA ASP A 703 -20.55 -0.47 20.69
C ASP A 703 -19.42 -1.15 21.50
N GLY A 704 -18.60 -1.96 20.83
CA GLY A 704 -17.43 -2.58 21.45
C GLY A 704 -16.30 -1.56 21.70
N ASP A 705 -15.53 -1.76 22.78
CA ASP A 705 -14.38 -0.91 23.11
C ASP A 705 -13.24 -1.02 22.07
N VAL A 706 -13.15 -2.16 21.37
CA VAL A 706 -12.30 -2.40 20.19
C VAL A 706 -13.13 -3.11 19.11
N MET A 707 -13.25 -2.48 17.94
CA MET A 707 -14.03 -3.00 16.80
C MET A 707 -13.25 -2.87 15.49
N ILE A 708 -13.00 -3.99 14.79
CA ILE A 708 -12.29 -4.03 13.50
C ILE A 708 -13.26 -4.19 12.34
N PHE A 709 -13.06 -3.41 11.28
CA PHE A 709 -13.75 -3.51 10.00
C PHE A 709 -12.74 -3.58 8.83
N THR A 710 -13.20 -3.96 7.64
CA THR A 710 -12.35 -4.07 6.45
C THR A 710 -13.09 -3.65 5.19
N ILE A 711 -12.39 -2.92 4.30
CA ILE A 711 -13.00 -2.56 3.01
C ILE A 711 -13.26 -3.81 2.17
N SER A 712 -12.44 -4.86 2.37
CA SER A 712 -12.43 -6.07 1.55
C SER A 712 -13.82 -6.66 1.42
N LYS A 713 -14.56 -6.76 2.52
CA LYS A 713 -15.89 -7.40 2.55
C LYS A 713 -17.04 -6.42 2.27
N VAL A 714 -16.90 -5.13 2.58
CA VAL A 714 -17.99 -4.16 2.36
C VAL A 714 -18.04 -3.63 0.92
N SER A 715 -16.90 -3.50 0.22
CA SER A 715 -16.85 -3.01 -1.17
C SER A 715 -16.29 -4.03 -2.16
N GLY A 716 -15.85 -5.20 -1.71
CA GLY A 716 -15.18 -6.19 -2.55
C GLY A 716 -13.68 -5.94 -2.76
N HIS A 717 -13.13 -4.81 -2.30
CA HIS A 717 -11.74 -4.40 -2.53
C HIS A 717 -10.74 -5.13 -1.60
N ALA A 718 -10.56 -6.43 -1.79
CA ALA A 718 -9.60 -7.22 -1.03
C ALA A 718 -8.14 -6.86 -1.34
N GLY A 719 -7.79 -6.68 -2.62
CA GLY A 719 -6.44 -6.42 -3.12
C GLY A 719 -5.85 -5.04 -2.79
N SER A 720 -6.69 -4.03 -2.52
CA SER A 720 -6.23 -2.72 -2.02
C SER A 720 -5.66 -2.75 -0.60
N ARG A 721 -5.83 -3.89 0.12
CA ARG A 721 -5.34 -4.12 1.49
C ARG A 721 -5.66 -2.96 2.45
N PHE A 722 -6.95 -2.74 2.74
CA PHE A 722 -7.38 -1.70 3.70
C PHE A 722 -8.38 -2.21 4.73
N GLY A 723 -8.16 -1.85 5.99
CA GLY A 723 -9.11 -2.00 7.09
C GLY A 723 -8.91 -0.93 8.15
N TRP A 724 -9.85 -0.83 9.08
CA TRP A 724 -9.81 0.15 10.16
C TRP A 724 -10.29 -0.46 11.48
N ALA A 725 -9.81 0.07 12.59
CA ALA A 725 -10.27 -0.27 13.93
C ALA A 725 -10.75 1.00 14.65
N PHE A 726 -11.92 0.92 15.30
CA PHE A 726 -12.33 1.85 16.33
C PHE A 726 -11.81 1.37 17.68
N ILE A 727 -11.25 2.29 18.47
CA ILE A 727 -10.63 2.02 19.76
C ILE A 727 -11.06 3.10 20.75
N LYS A 728 -11.60 2.70 21.90
CA LYS A 728 -12.10 3.63 22.93
C LYS A 728 -11.02 4.08 23.91
N ASP A 729 -10.14 3.16 24.35
CA ASP A 729 -9.02 3.49 25.23
C ASP A 729 -7.86 4.17 24.47
N GLU A 730 -7.47 5.35 24.93
CA GLU A 730 -6.43 6.18 24.28
C GLU A 730 -5.04 5.53 24.37
N ASN A 731 -4.74 4.73 25.39
CA ASN A 731 -3.45 4.05 25.57
C ASN A 731 -3.33 2.86 24.62
N VAL A 732 -4.40 2.07 24.46
CA VAL A 732 -4.51 1.03 23.43
C VAL A 732 -4.36 1.67 22.04
N TYR A 733 -5.05 2.77 21.77
CA TYR A 733 -4.90 3.54 20.53
C TYR A 733 -3.45 3.98 20.27
N LYS A 734 -2.78 4.59 21.27
CA LYS A 734 -1.37 4.99 21.19
C LYS A 734 -0.42 3.81 20.93
N LYS A 735 -0.66 2.65 21.55
CA LYS A 735 0.10 1.42 21.29
C LYS A 735 -0.12 0.86 19.89
N VAL A 736 -1.34 0.90 19.36
CA VAL A 736 -1.62 0.52 17.95
C VAL A 736 -0.92 1.49 16.99
N LEU A 737 -0.95 2.80 17.23
CA LEU A 737 -0.18 3.78 16.42
C LEU A 737 1.33 3.49 16.47
N GLN A 738 1.88 3.17 17.64
CA GLN A 738 3.28 2.80 17.81
C GLN A 738 3.62 1.53 17.01
N TYR A 739 2.81 0.48 17.11
CA TYR A 739 2.95 -0.74 16.32
C TYR A 739 2.92 -0.44 14.81
N MET A 740 1.95 0.37 14.35
CA MET A 740 1.79 0.76 12.95
C MET A 740 2.99 1.58 12.41
N TRP A 741 3.56 2.44 13.25
CA TRP A 741 4.80 3.17 12.95
C TRP A 741 5.96 2.21 12.69
N PHE A 742 6.21 1.27 13.61
CA PHE A 742 7.37 0.37 13.52
C PHE A 742 7.20 -0.79 12.54
N ASN A 743 5.98 -1.30 12.32
CA ASN A 743 5.74 -2.40 11.39
C ASN A 743 5.80 -1.95 9.91
N SER A 744 5.23 -0.78 9.59
CA SER A 744 5.04 -0.37 8.19
C SER A 744 5.22 1.13 7.91
N MET A 745 5.24 1.99 8.93
CA MET A 745 5.01 3.43 8.80
C MET A 745 3.64 3.72 8.15
N GLY A 746 2.62 3.02 8.64
CA GLY A 746 1.23 3.14 8.20
C GLY A 746 0.92 2.55 6.82
N VAL A 747 -0.31 2.80 6.36
CA VAL A 747 -0.86 2.27 5.11
C VAL A 747 -0.54 3.19 3.91
N SER A 748 -0.39 2.62 2.72
CA SER A 748 -0.13 3.36 1.46
C SER A 748 -1.13 4.51 1.22
N ARG A 749 -0.63 5.67 0.75
CA ARG A 749 -1.50 6.76 0.25
C ARG A 749 -2.31 6.35 -0.97
N ASP A 750 -1.75 5.49 -1.82
CA ASP A 750 -2.41 5.01 -3.04
C ASP A 750 -3.71 4.26 -2.69
N THR A 751 -3.62 3.35 -1.71
CA THR A 751 -4.78 2.72 -1.09
C THR A 751 -5.73 3.76 -0.48
N GLN A 752 -5.26 4.71 0.33
CA GLN A 752 -6.15 5.63 1.05
C GLN A 752 -6.94 6.58 0.14
N LEU A 753 -6.34 7.15 -0.91
CA LEU A 753 -7.07 7.96 -1.89
C LEU A 753 -8.09 7.10 -2.67
N ARG A 754 -7.72 5.89 -3.12
CA ARG A 754 -8.70 4.99 -3.76
C ARG A 754 -9.86 4.65 -2.84
N MET A 755 -9.59 4.34 -1.56
CA MET A 755 -10.65 4.02 -0.59
C MET A 755 -11.53 5.22 -0.27
N LEU A 756 -11.00 6.44 -0.25
CA LEU A 756 -11.81 7.67 -0.09
C LEU A 756 -12.79 7.83 -1.26
N LYS A 757 -12.35 7.58 -2.50
CA LYS A 757 -13.22 7.62 -3.69
C LYS A 757 -14.31 6.55 -3.61
N ILE A 758 -13.96 5.31 -3.26
CA ILE A 758 -14.91 4.20 -3.07
C ILE A 758 -15.95 4.50 -1.99
N VAL A 759 -15.54 4.96 -0.80
CA VAL A 759 -16.48 5.29 0.28
C VAL A 759 -17.36 6.50 -0.06
N LYS A 760 -16.86 7.49 -0.81
CA LYS A 760 -17.67 8.59 -1.35
C LYS A 760 -18.79 8.09 -2.28
N VAL A 761 -18.49 7.16 -3.19
CA VAL A 761 -19.51 6.58 -4.09
C VAL A 761 -20.53 5.72 -3.34
N MET A 762 -20.09 4.95 -2.34
CA MET A 762 -21.02 4.22 -1.47
C MET A 762 -21.98 5.19 -0.76
N LEU A 763 -21.45 6.23 -0.11
CA LEU A 763 -22.24 7.25 0.59
C LEU A 763 -23.23 7.99 -0.33
N ALA A 764 -22.82 8.28 -1.57
CA ALA A 764 -23.65 9.01 -2.53
C ALA A 764 -24.88 8.21 -3.01
N ASN A 765 -24.86 6.89 -2.91
CA ASN A 765 -25.89 5.99 -3.44
C ASN A 765 -26.65 5.17 -2.36
N ILE A 766 -26.39 5.42 -1.06
CA ILE A 766 -27.19 4.85 0.04
C ILE A 766 -28.65 5.30 -0.11
N GLY A 767 -29.58 4.34 -0.05
CA GLY A 767 -31.01 4.59 -0.25
C GLY A 767 -31.43 4.80 -1.72
N GLY A 768 -30.56 4.49 -2.68
CA GLY A 768 -30.91 4.41 -4.10
C GLY A 768 -31.90 3.27 -4.43
N ASP A 769 -32.22 3.14 -5.71
CA ASP A 769 -33.07 2.07 -6.24
C ASP A 769 -32.30 0.73 -6.41
N ASP A 770 -32.88 -0.23 -7.14
CA ASP A 770 -32.43 -1.64 -7.18
C ASP A 770 -30.96 -1.83 -7.59
N ASP A 771 -30.41 -0.94 -8.43
CA ASP A 771 -29.03 -1.01 -8.94
C ASP A 771 -28.09 0.02 -8.27
N GLY A 772 -28.62 1.05 -7.60
CA GLY A 772 -27.82 2.13 -6.98
C GLY A 772 -27.23 1.79 -5.60
N ASP A 773 -28.00 1.22 -4.68
CA ASP A 773 -27.47 0.89 -3.34
C ASP A 773 -26.64 -0.40 -3.34
N ILE A 774 -25.33 -0.28 -3.11
CA ILE A 774 -24.41 -1.41 -2.96
C ILE A 774 -24.89 -2.45 -1.93
N PHE A 775 -25.51 -2.01 -0.83
CA PHE A 775 -25.95 -2.87 0.26
C PHE A 775 -27.15 -3.72 -0.13
N LYS A 776 -28.10 -3.11 -0.85
CA LYS A 776 -29.22 -3.79 -1.48
C LYS A 776 -28.78 -4.73 -2.60
N PHE A 777 -27.92 -4.28 -3.51
CA PHE A 777 -27.31 -5.13 -4.56
C PHE A 777 -26.65 -6.38 -3.97
N GLY A 778 -25.82 -6.20 -2.93
CA GLY A 778 -25.11 -7.27 -2.25
C GLY A 778 -26.04 -8.24 -1.53
N PHE A 779 -27.02 -7.71 -0.77
CA PHE A 779 -28.05 -8.50 -0.10
C PHE A 779 -28.85 -9.36 -1.09
N ASP A 780 -29.44 -8.76 -2.12
CA ASP A 780 -30.31 -9.47 -3.06
C ASP A 780 -29.53 -10.52 -3.87
N LYS A 781 -28.24 -10.26 -4.18
CA LYS A 781 -27.36 -11.24 -4.84
C LYS A 781 -27.02 -12.42 -3.93
N LEU A 782 -26.62 -12.19 -2.68
CA LEU A 782 -26.27 -13.26 -1.73
C LEU A 782 -27.49 -14.05 -1.25
N ARG A 783 -28.64 -13.39 -1.06
CA ARG A 783 -29.92 -14.06 -0.74
C ARG A 783 -30.33 -15.05 -1.83
N ARG A 784 -30.26 -14.65 -3.11
CA ARG A 784 -30.53 -15.55 -4.25
C ARG A 784 -29.58 -16.75 -4.29
N ARG A 785 -28.28 -16.54 -4.00
CA ARG A 785 -27.29 -17.63 -3.89
C ARG A 785 -27.61 -18.58 -2.74
N TRP A 786 -27.88 -18.05 -1.55
CA TRP A 786 -28.23 -18.85 -0.36
C TRP A 786 -29.48 -19.70 -0.59
N GLN A 787 -30.58 -19.10 -1.07
CA GLN A 787 -31.84 -19.81 -1.35
C GLN A 787 -31.65 -20.97 -2.35
N ARG A 788 -30.88 -20.75 -3.43
CA ARG A 788 -30.60 -21.79 -4.45
C ARG A 788 -29.75 -22.93 -3.91
N LEU A 789 -28.74 -22.63 -3.09
CA LEU A 789 -27.90 -23.65 -2.46
C LEU A 789 -28.66 -24.44 -1.39
N GLN A 790 -29.45 -23.76 -0.55
CA GLN A 790 -30.28 -24.39 0.47
C GLN A 790 -31.34 -25.31 -0.15
N ALA A 791 -32.01 -24.89 -1.23
CA ALA A 791 -32.95 -25.73 -1.97
C ALA A 791 -32.28 -26.98 -2.60
N LEU A 792 -31.02 -26.88 -3.01
CA LEU A 792 -30.25 -28.02 -3.51
C LEU A 792 -29.89 -28.98 -2.37
N VAL A 793 -29.28 -28.50 -1.29
CA VAL A 793 -28.85 -29.34 -0.16
C VAL A 793 -30.04 -30.05 0.50
N ASN A 794 -31.13 -29.33 0.79
CA ASN A 794 -32.33 -29.86 1.44
C ASN A 794 -33.10 -30.91 0.58
N SER A 795 -32.67 -31.19 -0.66
CA SER A 795 -33.24 -32.27 -1.49
C SER A 795 -32.68 -33.67 -1.17
N SER A 796 -31.77 -33.75 -0.19
CA SER A 796 -31.07 -34.94 0.30
C SER A 796 -30.82 -34.85 1.81
N SER A 797 -30.56 -35.99 2.47
CA SER A 797 -30.12 -36.06 3.86
C SER A 797 -28.59 -36.10 4.02
N ARG A 798 -27.82 -36.20 2.92
CA ARG A 798 -26.37 -36.43 2.95
C ARG A 798 -25.58 -35.27 3.56
N PHE A 799 -26.06 -34.06 3.36
CA PHE A 799 -25.43 -32.85 3.87
C PHE A 799 -26.45 -31.97 4.59
N SER A 800 -25.96 -31.18 5.55
CA SER A 800 -26.73 -30.12 6.19
C SER A 800 -25.99 -28.77 6.11
N LEU A 801 -26.72 -27.68 6.36
CA LEU A 801 -26.25 -26.30 6.37
C LEU A 801 -26.52 -25.66 7.74
N GLN A 802 -25.83 -24.55 8.03
CA GLN A 802 -26.11 -23.78 9.24
C GLN A 802 -27.58 -23.30 9.28
N GLN A 803 -28.12 -23.21 10.49
CA GLN A 803 -29.48 -22.69 10.71
C GLN A 803 -29.41 -21.18 10.94
N LEU A 804 -30.07 -20.42 10.06
CA LEU A 804 -30.15 -18.96 10.12
C LEU A 804 -31.62 -18.55 9.98
N SER A 805 -32.10 -17.71 10.91
CA SER A 805 -33.48 -17.22 10.91
C SER A 805 -33.58 -15.84 10.25
N PRO A 806 -34.71 -15.49 9.61
CA PRO A 806 -35.00 -14.11 9.24
C PRO A 806 -34.99 -13.19 10.46
N GLN A 807 -34.47 -11.97 10.29
CA GLN A 807 -34.32 -10.99 11.37
C GLN A 807 -34.72 -9.59 10.89
N TYR A 808 -35.15 -8.73 11.82
CA TYR A 808 -35.37 -7.31 11.54
C TYR A 808 -34.04 -6.60 11.30
N CYS A 809 -33.95 -5.84 10.21
CA CYS A 809 -32.80 -5.04 9.84
C CYS A 809 -33.19 -3.57 9.86
N THR A 810 -32.55 -2.78 10.72
CA THR A 810 -32.73 -1.33 10.82
C THR A 810 -32.46 -0.64 9.48
N TYR A 811 -31.32 -0.94 8.83
CA TYR A 811 -30.95 -0.36 7.52
C TYR A 811 -31.99 -0.58 6.40
N PHE A 812 -32.75 -1.68 6.43
CA PHE A 812 -33.79 -1.97 5.43
C PHE A 812 -35.22 -1.77 5.96
N GLU A 813 -35.36 -1.28 7.20
CA GLU A 813 -36.58 -1.09 7.98
C GLU A 813 -37.57 -2.28 7.99
N LYS A 814 -37.07 -3.51 7.78
CA LYS A 814 -37.91 -4.71 7.61
C LYS A 814 -37.26 -6.00 8.08
N ILE A 815 -38.07 -7.02 8.29
CA ILE A 815 -37.60 -8.41 8.43
C ILE A 815 -37.07 -8.88 7.06
N ARG A 816 -35.88 -9.45 7.04
CA ARG A 816 -35.20 -9.97 5.85
C ARG A 816 -34.66 -11.37 6.08
N ASP A 817 -34.62 -12.15 5.00
CA ASP A 817 -34.01 -13.48 4.96
C ASP A 817 -32.49 -13.43 5.25
N PRO A 818 -31.87 -14.55 5.64
CA PRO A 818 -30.42 -14.70 5.66
C PRO A 818 -29.79 -14.51 4.26
N SER A 819 -28.59 -13.94 4.23
CA SER A 819 -27.77 -13.77 3.02
C SER A 819 -26.28 -14.02 3.30
N PRO A 820 -25.92 -15.13 3.96
CA PRO A 820 -24.60 -15.31 4.57
C PRO A 820 -23.46 -15.27 3.55
N ALA A 821 -22.28 -14.86 4.02
CA ALA A 821 -21.05 -14.86 3.23
C ALA A 821 -20.58 -16.27 2.82
N TYR A 822 -20.94 -17.29 3.62
CA TYR A 822 -20.48 -18.66 3.48
C TYR A 822 -21.61 -19.65 3.75
N ALA A 823 -21.55 -20.79 3.07
CA ALA A 823 -22.23 -21.99 3.52
C ALA A 823 -21.27 -22.83 4.37
N TRP A 824 -21.67 -23.13 5.59
CA TRP A 824 -20.99 -24.06 6.49
C TRP A 824 -21.66 -25.42 6.34
N LEU A 825 -21.14 -26.20 5.38
CA LEU A 825 -21.68 -27.49 4.99
C LEU A 825 -21.16 -28.57 5.94
N LYS A 826 -22.06 -29.44 6.42
CA LYS A 826 -21.71 -30.64 7.18
C LYS A 826 -22.05 -31.89 6.38
N CYS A 827 -21.17 -32.89 6.42
CA CYS A 827 -21.44 -34.24 5.95
C CYS A 827 -22.08 -35.08 7.06
N GLU A 828 -23.32 -35.51 6.83
CA GLU A 828 -24.15 -36.25 7.80
C GLU A 828 -23.97 -37.77 7.69
N ASN A 829 -23.73 -38.29 6.48
CA ASN A 829 -23.47 -39.71 6.23
C ASN A 829 -22.22 -40.19 7.00
N GLU A 830 -22.29 -41.36 7.65
CA GLU A 830 -21.21 -41.85 8.51
C GLU A 830 -19.92 -42.11 7.72
N GLU A 831 -20.02 -42.56 6.47
CA GLU A 831 -18.91 -42.80 5.56
C GLU A 831 -18.21 -41.53 5.05
N ASP A 832 -18.88 -40.37 5.07
CA ASP A 832 -18.33 -39.07 4.64
C ASP A 832 -17.54 -38.40 5.79
N VAL A 833 -16.45 -39.06 6.22
CA VAL A 833 -15.66 -38.69 7.43
C VAL A 833 -14.90 -37.37 7.27
N ASP A 834 -14.35 -37.09 6.09
CA ASP A 834 -13.79 -35.78 5.74
C ASP A 834 -14.62 -35.15 4.60
N CYS A 835 -15.32 -34.08 4.94
CA CYS A 835 -16.26 -33.44 4.04
C CYS A 835 -15.56 -32.63 2.94
N ALA A 836 -14.34 -32.14 3.19
CA ALA A 836 -13.55 -31.47 2.15
C ALA A 836 -12.98 -32.47 1.15
N GLU A 837 -12.56 -33.66 1.59
CA GLU A 837 -12.14 -34.75 0.70
C GLU A 837 -13.31 -35.26 -0.16
N VAL A 838 -14.50 -35.43 0.42
CA VAL A 838 -15.74 -35.81 -0.28
C VAL A 838 -16.11 -34.80 -1.36
N LEU A 839 -16.07 -33.50 -1.05
CA LEU A 839 -16.30 -32.45 -2.05
C LEU A 839 -15.20 -32.41 -3.12
N THR A 840 -13.93 -32.62 -2.73
CA THR A 840 -12.79 -32.65 -3.66
C THR A 840 -12.92 -33.80 -4.67
N LYS A 841 -13.36 -34.99 -4.22
CA LYS A 841 -13.68 -36.14 -5.10
C LYS A 841 -14.84 -35.84 -6.08
N GLY A 842 -15.75 -34.94 -5.72
CA GLY A 842 -16.78 -34.40 -6.62
C GLY A 842 -16.34 -33.24 -7.52
N GLY A 843 -15.08 -32.81 -7.44
CA GLY A 843 -14.57 -31.66 -8.19
C GLY A 843 -14.99 -30.31 -7.61
N ILE A 844 -15.05 -30.17 -6.29
CA ILE A 844 -15.27 -28.91 -5.56
C ILE A 844 -14.14 -28.70 -4.56
N ILE A 845 -13.40 -27.59 -4.69
CA ILE A 845 -12.38 -27.20 -3.72
C ILE A 845 -13.05 -26.32 -2.66
N SER A 846 -12.87 -26.68 -1.39
CA SER A 846 -13.58 -26.11 -0.23
C SER A 846 -12.68 -26.04 1.00
N ARG A 847 -13.00 -25.17 1.98
CA ARG A 847 -12.15 -24.98 3.16
C ARG A 847 -12.56 -25.91 4.31
N GLY A 848 -11.89 -27.05 4.42
CA GLY A 848 -12.18 -28.08 5.44
C GLY A 848 -12.12 -27.61 6.89
N GLY A 849 -12.97 -28.19 7.73
CA GLY A 849 -13.34 -27.64 9.04
C GLY A 849 -12.22 -27.53 10.09
N MET A 850 -11.16 -28.33 9.98
CA MET A 850 -10.05 -28.34 10.95
C MET A 850 -9.34 -26.98 11.08
N ILE A 851 -9.30 -26.16 10.02
CA ILE A 851 -8.70 -24.82 10.09
C ILE A 851 -9.54 -23.81 10.89
N PHE A 852 -10.77 -24.18 11.29
CA PHE A 852 -11.65 -23.41 12.17
C PHE A 852 -11.76 -24.02 13.59
N ASP A 853 -10.90 -24.99 13.93
CA ASP A 853 -10.99 -25.80 15.17
C ASP A 853 -12.29 -26.62 15.26
N ALA A 854 -12.81 -27.06 14.10
CA ALA A 854 -14.01 -27.88 13.96
C ALA A 854 -13.69 -29.27 13.36
N SER A 855 -14.66 -30.18 13.45
CA SER A 855 -14.55 -31.54 12.89
C SER A 855 -14.34 -31.53 11.36
N THR A 856 -13.60 -32.54 10.86
CA THR A 856 -13.47 -32.88 9.43
C THR A 856 -14.81 -33.07 8.71
N ARG A 857 -15.88 -33.39 9.45
CA ARG A 857 -17.25 -33.45 8.91
C ARG A 857 -17.80 -32.11 8.43
N TYR A 858 -17.15 -30.98 8.73
CA TYR A 858 -17.54 -29.67 8.21
C TYR A 858 -16.59 -29.17 7.11
N THR A 859 -17.12 -28.36 6.19
CA THR A 859 -16.33 -27.57 5.24
C THR A 859 -17.04 -26.27 4.89
N ARG A 860 -16.27 -25.20 4.66
CA ARG A 860 -16.79 -23.87 4.32
C ARG A 860 -16.74 -23.65 2.81
N LEU A 861 -17.87 -23.26 2.23
CA LEU A 861 -18.04 -22.88 0.83
C LEU A 861 -18.23 -21.36 0.73
N SER A 862 -17.43 -20.72 -0.12
CA SER A 862 -17.50 -19.28 -0.41
C SER A 862 -18.70 -18.95 -1.31
N LEU A 863 -19.62 -18.13 -0.81
CA LEU A 863 -20.71 -17.57 -1.60
C LEU A 863 -20.33 -16.20 -2.20
N LEU A 864 -19.04 -15.83 -2.12
CA LEU A 864 -18.53 -14.47 -2.39
C LEU A 864 -17.87 -14.28 -3.77
N LYS A 865 -17.49 -15.36 -4.48
CA LYS A 865 -16.76 -15.29 -5.76
C LYS A 865 -17.66 -14.87 -6.94
N THR A 866 -17.16 -14.85 -8.18
CA THR A 866 -17.97 -14.51 -9.38
C THR A 866 -19.15 -15.47 -9.58
N ASP A 867 -20.12 -15.12 -10.42
CA ASP A 867 -21.31 -15.96 -10.63
C ASP A 867 -20.97 -17.32 -11.28
N ASP A 868 -19.96 -17.37 -12.16
CA ASP A 868 -19.41 -18.62 -12.74
C ASP A 868 -19.04 -19.64 -11.66
N HIS A 869 -18.34 -19.21 -10.61
CA HIS A 869 -17.95 -20.07 -9.48
C HIS A 869 -19.17 -20.64 -8.74
N PHE A 870 -20.24 -19.86 -8.63
CA PHE A 870 -21.46 -20.27 -7.94
C PHE A 870 -22.29 -21.25 -8.78
N GLU A 871 -22.41 -21.03 -10.10
CA GLU A 871 -23.05 -21.99 -11.00
C GLU A 871 -22.27 -23.31 -11.07
N MET A 872 -20.94 -23.26 -11.16
CA MET A 872 -20.09 -24.45 -11.11
C MET A 872 -20.21 -25.21 -9.78
N LEU A 873 -20.30 -24.51 -8.64
CA LEU A 873 -20.56 -25.14 -7.35
C LEU A 873 -21.89 -25.92 -7.37
N LEU A 874 -22.99 -25.31 -7.81
CA LEU A 874 -24.29 -25.99 -7.88
C LEU A 874 -24.27 -27.16 -8.87
N GLN A 875 -23.59 -27.01 -10.01
CA GLN A 875 -23.44 -28.07 -11.02
C GLN A 875 -22.71 -29.30 -10.46
N LYS A 876 -21.60 -29.10 -9.75
CA LYS A 876 -20.76 -30.18 -9.18
C LYS A 876 -21.36 -30.78 -7.91
N LEU A 877 -22.10 -30.00 -7.11
CA LEU A 877 -22.71 -30.47 -5.87
C LEU A 877 -23.96 -31.33 -6.12
N LYS A 878 -24.70 -31.05 -7.20
CA LYS A 878 -25.95 -31.75 -7.53
C LYS A 878 -25.82 -33.29 -7.66
N PRO A 879 -24.79 -33.86 -8.33
CA PRO A 879 -24.52 -35.30 -8.30
C PRO A 879 -24.25 -35.86 -6.89
N LEU A 880 -23.46 -35.17 -6.07
CA LEU A 880 -23.12 -35.61 -4.70
C LEU A 880 -24.36 -35.65 -3.79
N VAL A 881 -25.26 -34.68 -3.97
CA VAL A 881 -26.56 -34.61 -3.27
C VAL A 881 -27.49 -35.74 -3.72
N ALA A 882 -27.52 -36.05 -5.02
CA ALA A 882 -28.41 -37.06 -5.60
C ALA A 882 -28.04 -38.51 -5.23
N SER A 883 -26.76 -38.82 -5.01
CA SER A 883 -26.29 -40.20 -4.78
C SER A 883 -26.81 -40.85 -3.49
N SER A 884 -27.49 -40.12 -2.60
CA SER A 884 -28.13 -40.71 -1.41
C SER A 884 -29.37 -41.56 -1.74
N LYS A 885 -30.00 -41.36 -2.92
CA LYS A 885 -31.30 -41.96 -3.22
C LYS A 885 -31.25 -43.41 -3.70
N GLU A 886 -30.13 -43.86 -4.25
CA GLU A 886 -30.04 -45.20 -4.87
C GLU A 886 -29.89 -46.33 -3.83
N ASN A 887 -29.25 -46.07 -2.69
CA ASN A 887 -28.99 -47.08 -1.65
C ASN A 887 -30.26 -47.56 -0.92
N HIS A 888 -31.37 -46.80 -0.94
CA HIS A 888 -32.62 -47.17 -0.25
C HIS A 888 -33.56 -48.07 -1.06
N VAL A 889 -33.28 -48.35 -2.35
CA VAL A 889 -34.20 -49.09 -3.24
C VAL A 889 -33.87 -50.61 -3.32
N LYS A 890 -32.80 -51.07 -2.67
CA LYS A 890 -32.23 -52.42 -2.88
C LYS A 890 -32.42 -53.44 -1.74
N ILE A 891 -33.43 -53.27 -0.87
CA ILE A 891 -33.82 -54.28 0.14
C ILE A 891 -35.35 -54.41 0.24
N SER A 892 -36.02 -54.96 -0.79
CA SER A 892 -37.41 -55.44 -0.67
C SER A 892 -37.87 -56.39 -1.80
N SER A 893 -37.20 -57.53 -1.98
CA SER A 893 -37.77 -58.70 -2.68
C SER A 893 -37.07 -59.99 -2.22
N PHE A 894 -37.85 -60.95 -1.73
CA PHE A 894 -37.46 -62.36 -1.60
C PHE A 894 -37.57 -63.07 -2.96
#